data_AF-A0A2U1VC82-F1
#
_entry.id   AF-A0A2U1VC82-F1
#
_cell.length_a   1.000
_cell.length_b   1.000
_cell.length_c   1.000
_cell.angle_alpha   90.00
_cell.angle_beta   90.00
_cell.angle_gamma   90.00
#
_symmetry.space_group_name_H-M   'P 1'
#
loop_
_entity.id
_entity.type
_entity.pdbx_description
1 polymer ?
#
loop_
_entity_poly.entity_id
_entity_poly.type
_entity_poly.pdbx_seq_one_letter_code
_entity_poly.pdbx_strand_id
1 'polypeptide(L)'
;LSNGNYVVRSSNWANGTAASAGAVTWGSGTAGVTGAVSAANSLVGTTANDAVGNGGVTALSNGHYVVASSNWDNGSTATNAGAVTWGNGTSGVTGVVSSSNSLVGTRTTDAVGGSVKVLGNGNYVVASSGWDNGSTATNAGAVTWGSGTAGVVGAVSASNSLVGTKANDNVGLGVTALSNGNYVVTSNNWDNGAATNAGAATWGSGTAGVTGVVSSSNSLVGTNGNDQVGDGVTALSNGNYVVTSTRWNNGTVVSAGAVTWGSGTSGVTGAVSAANSLVGTSFGNQVGDGVTALSNGNYVVTSTRWNNGTLTGAGAVTWGSGTSGVTGAVSAANSLVGTTTGAAVGGSVRELSNGNYVVASSKWANGSVASAGAVTWGNGTAGVTGVVSSSNSLVGTRLNDNIGSGGVAALSNGNYVVVSAKWSNGSVTNAGAVTWGSGTSGVSGAVSAANSLVGLTQNDNVGSGGVTALSNGHYVVASSQWSNGTLAGAGAATWGNGTAGITGAVSAANSLVGGKASANFSTVTELSGRFLVSSTADGTGGRVAVGLTDPSQLTFAAASAQTVTLAPAHLTATLNAGTAVALQASNDITVDSAITVDNPSGTGGALTLQAGRSILLNAGITTDNGNLTLIANETLANGVVDVQRDSGAAVVAMAAGTAIDAGTGTLSILLAPGTGKTHATSGAITLGTLTAGTVSVLNRGPTAGSDVILNGTVTASGSGANELVLATDAGAFTNNAGASALSAAASRFLVYAAKKTTSSTGGLTGGVIRYKTYDTYAPGSVTESGSQFLYADRPLTLTADSKSVTQGASPPTLTWTAGGLEGGDTIGAILSGTPLLTTTATAGSPAGSYTIAIAPGSVTTSGGYTVESLVPGTLTIAAPPVSPVSPPPPPVVTPVAPPPVVTPVTPPVEPTPPSPPPVVTPVTPPPVVTPVTPPPVVTPVVTPVAPPVVTPPLPPPPPVVPLPPAITGTTTGIGTPTVSLGTTTGPTFVPPPTVTGPNTVAATGTASSPSAGGTTSAVVVTAPAPSTPPSSAPGAGGSAAPQSAGIVTVQVTAPSAPSAGGVSAPVSAPTGQLETSVSAGGFNVVYSQPASYAASSAATGSNAPSTGNAPITTPGASPTAANRGDGANSAQSSTRGEGNGGTPLASASSFTTFKAEDNPSVAIVNPNGQSSTDQRHQETAQ
;
A
#
# COMPACT_ATOMS: atom_id res chain seq x y z
N LEU A 1 16.13 33.34 25.30
CA LEU A 1 15.89 34.03 24.01
C LEU A 1 16.71 33.32 22.93
N SER A 2 16.38 33.46 21.65
CA SER A 2 17.09 32.76 20.56
C SER A 2 18.55 33.21 20.38
N ASN A 3 18.91 34.40 20.88
CA ASN A 3 20.28 34.91 20.93
C ASN A 3 21.09 34.47 22.17
N GLY A 4 20.62 33.47 22.93
CA GLY A 4 21.29 32.95 24.12
C GLY A 4 21.07 33.73 25.42
N ASN A 5 20.56 34.97 25.36
CA ASN A 5 20.23 35.76 26.56
C ASN A 5 18.94 35.28 27.24
N TYR A 6 18.72 35.67 28.50
CA TYR A 6 17.55 35.26 29.27
C TYR A 6 16.78 36.46 29.88
N VAL A 7 15.55 36.19 30.32
CA VAL A 7 14.70 37.18 30.98
C VAL A 7 14.04 36.52 32.20
N VAL A 8 14.19 37.13 33.36
CA VAL A 8 13.62 36.68 34.64
C VAL A 8 12.37 37.50 34.92
N ARG A 9 11.24 36.83 35.13
CA ARG A 9 10.00 37.46 35.64
C ARG A 9 9.91 37.27 37.15
N SER A 10 9.45 38.30 37.85
CA SER A 10 9.30 38.31 39.31
C SER A 10 8.09 39.16 39.68
N SER A 11 6.91 38.76 39.20
CA SER A 11 5.64 39.51 39.35
C SER A 11 5.27 39.82 40.81
N ASN A 12 5.70 39.00 41.76
CA ASN A 12 5.35 39.16 43.18
C ASN A 12 6.45 39.91 43.96
N TRP A 13 7.46 40.48 43.28
CA TRP A 13 8.50 41.28 43.91
C TRP A 13 7.93 42.57 44.50
N ALA A 14 8.45 42.98 45.66
CA ALA A 14 8.08 44.23 46.32
C ALA A 14 9.22 45.24 46.21
N ASN A 15 8.89 46.48 45.83
CA ASN A 15 9.90 47.54 45.59
C ASN A 15 10.33 48.29 46.87
N GLY A 16 9.93 47.78 48.05
CA GLY A 16 10.17 48.37 49.37
C GLY A 16 9.01 49.20 49.90
N THR A 17 8.24 49.88 49.04
CA THR A 17 7.05 50.66 49.44
C THR A 17 5.73 50.04 48.98
N ALA A 18 5.75 49.27 47.89
CA ALA A 18 4.61 48.57 47.33
C ALA A 18 4.84 47.05 47.30
N ALA A 19 3.87 46.30 47.85
CA ALA A 19 3.83 44.85 47.76
C ALA A 19 3.39 44.40 46.35
N SER A 20 4.01 43.34 45.82
CA SER A 20 3.71 42.83 44.47
C SER A 20 3.72 43.89 43.37
N ALA A 21 4.64 44.86 43.45
CA ALA A 21 4.90 45.81 42.36
C ALA A 21 5.40 45.08 41.09
N GLY A 22 6.11 43.98 41.29
CA GLY A 22 6.63 43.12 40.24
C GLY A 22 7.83 43.71 39.49
N ALA A 23 8.58 42.81 38.86
CA ALA A 23 9.75 43.15 38.07
C ALA A 23 9.99 42.16 36.94
N VAL A 24 10.56 42.64 35.84
CA VAL A 24 11.14 41.83 34.77
C VAL A 24 12.56 42.29 34.49
N THR A 25 13.51 41.36 34.57
CA THR A 25 14.96 41.63 34.51
C THR A 25 15.56 40.87 33.34
N TRP A 26 16.28 41.54 32.44
CA TRP A 26 17.06 40.89 31.40
C TRP A 26 18.42 40.45 31.94
N GLY A 27 18.95 39.34 31.45
CA GLY A 27 20.28 38.84 31.79
C GLY A 27 21.05 38.36 30.57
N SER A 28 22.35 38.68 30.55
CA SER A 28 23.27 38.20 29.51
C SER A 28 23.46 36.69 29.64
N GLY A 29 23.42 35.96 28.52
CA GLY A 29 23.69 34.52 28.51
C GLY A 29 25.14 34.15 28.89
N THR A 30 26.07 35.12 28.88
CA THR A 30 27.49 34.91 29.20
C THR A 30 27.94 35.61 30.48
N ALA A 31 27.42 36.80 30.78
CA ALA A 31 27.77 37.58 31.97
C ALA A 31 26.71 37.53 33.10
N GLY A 32 25.53 36.96 32.83
CA GLY A 32 24.40 36.94 33.76
C GLY A 32 23.78 38.34 34.00
N VAL A 33 23.25 38.52 35.20
CA VAL A 33 22.86 39.81 35.79
C VAL A 33 22.98 39.70 37.32
N THR A 34 23.44 40.75 37.99
CA THR A 34 23.72 40.76 39.43
C THR A 34 23.28 42.08 40.09
N GLY A 35 23.20 42.08 41.42
CA GLY A 35 22.71 43.21 42.23
C GLY A 35 21.25 43.05 42.65
N ALA A 36 20.75 44.03 43.41
CA ALA A 36 19.34 44.08 43.79
C ALA A 36 18.46 44.46 42.59
N VAL A 37 17.25 43.90 42.53
CA VAL A 37 16.22 44.29 41.55
C VAL A 37 15.81 45.76 41.78
N SER A 38 15.76 46.55 40.71
CA SER A 38 15.48 47.99 40.78
C SER A 38 15.07 48.55 39.41
N ALA A 39 14.56 49.78 39.36
CA ALA A 39 14.32 50.48 38.09
C ALA A 39 15.59 50.71 37.25
N ALA A 40 16.80 50.53 37.79
CA ALA A 40 18.05 50.74 37.06
C ALA A 40 18.46 49.51 36.20
N ASN A 41 18.11 48.30 36.64
CA ASN A 41 18.48 47.02 35.99
C ASN A 41 17.27 46.17 35.57
N SER A 42 16.06 46.55 35.96
CA SER A 42 14.81 45.84 35.68
C SER A 42 13.72 46.81 35.22
N LEU A 43 12.75 46.30 34.48
CA LEU A 43 11.45 46.94 34.30
C LEU A 43 10.61 46.65 35.56
N VAL A 44 10.06 47.68 36.23
CA VAL A 44 9.41 47.54 37.55
C VAL A 44 8.09 48.30 37.67
N GLY A 45 7.25 47.86 38.60
CA GLY A 45 6.07 48.60 39.06
C GLY A 45 6.37 49.61 40.18
N THR A 46 5.41 50.50 40.41
CA THR A 46 5.41 51.50 41.49
C THR A 46 4.24 51.32 42.47
N THR A 47 3.11 50.79 42.01
CA THR A 47 1.87 50.63 42.78
C THR A 47 1.80 49.23 43.40
N ALA A 48 1.04 49.08 44.49
CA ALA A 48 0.83 47.77 45.10
C ALA A 48 -0.07 46.91 44.20
N ASN A 49 0.39 45.70 43.88
CA ASN A 49 -0.22 44.74 42.93
C ASN A 49 -0.06 45.05 41.43
N ASP A 50 0.76 46.05 41.03
CA ASP A 50 1.15 46.29 39.62
C ASP A 50 1.60 45.00 38.89
N ALA A 51 2.23 44.11 39.66
CA ALA A 51 2.65 42.77 39.29
C ALA A 51 3.36 42.65 37.93
N VAL A 52 4.24 43.61 37.60
CA VAL A 52 4.90 43.70 36.28
C VAL A 52 5.48 42.35 35.83
N GLY A 53 5.07 41.92 34.64
CA GLY A 53 5.34 40.59 34.07
C GLY A 53 4.34 39.48 34.43
N ASN A 54 3.21 39.78 35.08
CA ASN A 54 2.16 38.79 35.43
C ASN A 54 1.62 38.03 34.21
N GLY A 55 1.27 38.75 33.13
CA GLY A 55 0.83 38.19 31.86
C GLY A 55 1.93 37.41 31.10
N GLY A 56 3.17 37.48 31.59
CA GLY A 56 4.30 36.70 31.09
C GLY A 56 5.30 37.51 30.28
N VAL A 57 6.26 36.78 29.69
CA VAL A 57 7.28 37.31 28.79
C VAL A 57 7.28 36.45 27.53
N THR A 58 6.92 37.06 26.40
CA THR A 58 6.82 36.41 25.10
C THR A 58 8.08 36.68 24.31
N ALA A 59 8.84 35.64 23.97
CA ALA A 59 10.00 35.75 23.08
C ALA A 59 9.54 35.93 21.63
N LEU A 60 10.22 36.80 20.89
CA LEU A 60 10.01 37.02 19.46
C LEU A 60 11.05 36.22 18.65
N SER A 61 10.70 35.81 17.43
CA SER A 61 11.57 35.00 16.57
C SER A 61 12.90 35.70 16.22
N ASN A 62 12.88 37.03 16.14
CA ASN A 62 14.04 37.90 15.93
C ASN A 62 14.96 38.05 17.17
N GLY A 63 14.69 37.35 18.28
CA GLY A 63 15.49 37.36 19.51
C GLY A 63 15.14 38.45 20.53
N HIS A 64 14.23 39.37 20.18
CA HIS A 64 13.67 40.34 21.12
C HIS A 64 12.57 39.71 21.99
N TYR A 65 11.96 40.48 22.90
CA TYR A 65 10.87 39.99 23.74
C TYR A 65 9.83 41.07 24.03
N VAL A 66 8.67 40.62 24.51
CA VAL A 66 7.55 41.47 24.93
C VAL A 66 7.12 41.06 26.34
N VAL A 67 6.96 42.03 27.23
CA VAL A 67 6.48 41.84 28.60
C VAL A 67 5.01 42.21 28.68
N ALA A 68 4.20 41.32 29.22
CA ALA A 68 2.77 41.55 29.48
C ALA A 68 2.53 41.76 30.98
N SER A 69 1.90 42.88 31.33
CA SER A 69 1.63 43.32 32.69
C SER A 69 0.17 43.76 32.81
N SER A 70 -0.78 42.85 32.57
CA SER A 70 -2.23 43.09 32.56
C SER A 70 -2.77 43.75 33.84
N ASN A 71 -2.10 43.54 34.97
CA ASN A 71 -2.55 43.99 36.29
C ASN A 71 -1.94 45.35 36.69
N TRP A 72 -1.14 45.97 35.83
CA TRP A 72 -0.47 47.24 36.12
C TRP A 72 -1.47 48.39 36.34
N ASP A 73 -1.30 49.16 37.41
CA ASP A 73 -2.16 50.29 37.76
C ASP A 73 -1.59 51.59 37.14
N ASN A 74 -2.40 52.29 36.33
CA ASN A 74 -2.00 53.59 35.76
C ASN A 74 -2.22 54.71 36.80
N GLY A 75 -1.37 54.71 37.82
CA GLY A 75 -1.56 55.51 39.03
C GLY A 75 -2.71 55.00 39.91
N SER A 76 -2.97 55.70 41.01
CA SER A 76 -3.88 55.23 42.08
C SER A 76 -5.38 55.20 41.74
N THR A 77 -5.77 55.56 40.52
CA THR A 77 -7.18 55.71 40.09
C THR A 77 -7.61 54.81 38.94
N ALA A 78 -6.68 54.15 38.26
CA ALA A 78 -6.95 53.31 37.09
C ALA A 78 -6.34 51.92 37.30
N THR A 79 -7.01 51.10 38.12
CA THR A 79 -6.45 49.84 38.61
C THR A 79 -6.62 48.70 37.60
N ASN A 80 -5.60 47.86 37.41
CA ASN A 80 -5.51 46.89 36.32
C ASN A 80 -5.76 47.54 34.94
N ALA A 81 -5.19 48.73 34.71
CA ALA A 81 -5.19 49.36 33.39
C ALA A 81 -4.34 48.55 32.39
N GLY A 82 -3.29 47.91 32.90
CA GLY A 82 -2.42 47.02 32.17
C GLY A 82 -1.40 47.73 31.29
N ALA A 83 -0.31 47.02 30.97
CA ALA A 83 0.75 47.48 30.10
C ALA A 83 1.38 46.34 29.27
N VAL A 84 1.85 46.71 28.07
CA VAL A 84 2.75 45.89 27.25
C VAL A 84 4.03 46.66 26.95
N THR A 85 5.17 46.07 27.29
CA THR A 85 6.49 46.68 27.12
C THR A 85 7.35 45.84 26.20
N TRP A 86 7.90 46.42 25.13
CA TRP A 86 8.89 45.73 24.30
C TRP A 86 10.28 45.78 24.95
N GLY A 87 11.04 44.69 24.85
CA GLY A 87 12.38 44.55 25.41
C GLY A 87 13.40 44.19 24.35
N ASN A 88 14.54 44.88 24.37
CA ASN A 88 15.65 44.58 23.47
C ASN A 88 16.32 43.26 23.88
N GLY A 89 16.40 42.28 22.99
CA GLY A 89 17.00 40.98 23.29
C GLY A 89 18.47 41.02 23.68
N THR A 90 19.17 42.13 23.39
CA THR A 90 20.62 42.30 23.54
C THR A 90 21.01 43.28 24.65
N SER A 91 20.08 44.13 25.12
CA SER A 91 20.32 45.12 26.19
C SER A 91 19.22 45.20 27.24
N GLY A 92 18.15 44.41 27.11
CA GLY A 92 16.98 44.45 27.98
C GLY A 92 16.06 45.66 27.77
N VAL A 93 15.22 45.90 28.77
CA VAL A 93 14.48 47.14 29.03
C VAL A 93 14.43 47.35 30.54
N THR A 94 14.57 48.59 31.00
CA THR A 94 14.60 48.97 32.41
C THR A 94 13.74 50.22 32.67
N GLY A 95 13.56 50.55 33.94
CA GLY A 95 12.78 51.71 34.38
C GLY A 95 11.42 51.33 34.96
N VAL A 96 10.62 52.34 35.30
CA VAL A 96 9.23 52.16 35.71
C VAL A 96 8.34 52.01 34.47
N VAL A 97 7.33 51.13 34.53
CA VAL A 97 6.31 51.01 33.48
C VAL A 97 5.54 52.32 33.32
N SER A 98 5.42 52.82 32.09
CA SER A 98 4.72 54.08 31.78
C SER A 98 4.31 54.15 30.31
N SER A 99 3.49 55.14 29.95
CA SER A 99 3.18 55.45 28.54
C SER A 99 4.40 55.89 27.70
N SER A 100 5.57 56.14 28.30
CA SER A 100 6.79 56.54 27.56
C SER A 100 7.62 55.36 27.04
N ASN A 101 7.52 54.19 27.71
CA ASN A 101 8.27 52.98 27.36
C ASN A 101 7.36 51.77 27.08
N SER A 102 6.06 51.89 27.35
CA SER A 102 5.07 50.82 27.23
C SER A 102 3.80 51.31 26.53
N LEU A 103 3.10 50.40 25.87
CA LEU A 103 1.69 50.58 25.51
C LEU A 103 0.85 50.36 26.78
N VAL A 104 -0.02 51.30 27.13
CA VAL A 104 -0.75 51.25 28.41
C VAL A 104 -2.25 51.49 28.26
N GLY A 105 -3.03 50.90 29.17
CA GLY A 105 -4.39 51.36 29.45
C GLY A 105 -4.39 52.71 30.15
N THR A 106 -5.57 53.33 30.26
CA THR A 106 -5.79 54.62 30.95
C THR A 106 -6.93 54.56 31.97
N ARG A 107 -7.65 53.44 32.04
CA ARG A 107 -8.85 53.25 32.84
C ARG A 107 -8.78 51.94 33.61
N THR A 108 -9.55 51.87 34.70
CA THR A 108 -9.70 50.63 35.49
C THR A 108 -10.15 49.48 34.60
N THR A 109 -9.55 48.31 34.79
CA THR A 109 -9.84 47.06 34.06
C THR A 109 -9.63 47.08 32.52
N ASP A 110 -8.95 48.10 31.97
CA ASP A 110 -8.50 48.08 30.55
C ASP A 110 -7.64 46.83 30.22
N ALA A 111 -6.94 46.29 31.22
CA ALA A 111 -6.18 45.04 31.20
C ALA A 111 -5.23 44.87 29.99
N VAL A 112 -4.64 45.96 29.51
CA VAL A 112 -3.76 45.96 28.32
C VAL A 112 -2.62 44.96 28.51
N GLY A 113 -2.47 44.06 27.54
CA GLY A 113 -1.52 42.94 27.62
C GLY A 113 -2.11 41.63 28.11
N GLY A 114 -3.42 41.55 28.37
CA GLY A 114 -4.12 40.26 28.59
C GLY A 114 -3.99 39.26 27.44
N SER A 115 -3.69 39.73 26.22
CA SER A 115 -3.33 38.88 25.07
C SER A 115 -2.26 39.53 24.19
N VAL A 116 -1.22 38.76 23.85
CA VAL A 116 -0.13 39.17 22.93
C VAL A 116 0.13 38.02 21.94
N LYS A 117 -0.12 38.29 20.65
CA LYS A 117 0.03 37.33 19.55
C LYS A 117 1.27 37.65 18.72
N VAL A 118 2.23 36.74 18.66
CA VAL A 118 3.42 36.86 17.78
C VAL A 118 3.04 36.53 16.34
N LEU A 119 3.64 37.26 15.40
CA LEU A 119 3.50 37.07 13.95
C LEU A 119 4.76 36.38 13.39
N GLY A 120 4.62 35.64 12.28
CA GLY A 120 5.74 34.88 11.68
C GLY A 120 6.94 35.73 11.26
N ASN A 121 6.73 37.02 11.00
CA ASN A 121 7.77 38.00 10.66
C ASN A 121 8.49 38.60 11.88
N GLY A 122 8.19 38.15 13.10
CA GLY A 122 8.81 38.63 14.35
C GLY A 122 8.16 39.86 14.98
N ASN A 123 7.15 40.45 14.34
CA ASN A 123 6.30 41.50 14.94
C ASN A 123 5.25 40.87 15.87
N TYR A 124 4.48 41.70 16.58
CA TYR A 124 3.44 41.24 17.49
C TYR A 124 2.17 42.08 17.42
N VAL A 125 1.08 41.55 17.96
CA VAL A 125 -0.22 42.20 18.09
C VAL A 125 -0.70 42.06 19.53
N VAL A 126 -1.04 43.18 20.15
CA VAL A 126 -1.69 43.22 21.47
C VAL A 126 -3.21 43.25 21.25
N ALA A 127 -3.94 42.37 21.92
CA ALA A 127 -5.40 42.36 21.91
C ALA A 127 -5.92 42.63 23.33
N SER A 128 -6.72 43.69 23.45
CA SER A 128 -7.24 44.24 24.70
C SER A 128 -8.76 44.39 24.58
N SER A 129 -9.48 43.27 24.46
CA SER A 129 -10.94 43.24 24.21
C SER A 129 -11.80 43.79 25.36
N GLY A 130 -11.21 43.99 26.54
CA GLY A 130 -11.81 44.68 27.69
C GLY A 130 -11.55 46.20 27.74
N TRP A 131 -10.76 46.76 26.81
CA TRP A 131 -10.39 48.19 26.84
C TRP A 131 -11.61 49.13 26.73
N ASP A 132 -11.65 50.16 27.58
CA ASP A 132 -12.70 51.17 27.61
C ASP A 132 -12.40 52.34 26.65
N ASN A 133 -13.29 52.62 25.69
CA ASN A 133 -13.19 53.83 24.87
C ASN A 133 -13.84 55.03 25.59
N GLY A 134 -13.14 55.55 26.59
CA GLY A 134 -13.65 56.62 27.45
C GLY A 134 -14.68 56.13 28.48
N SER A 135 -15.45 57.04 29.08
CA SER A 135 -16.28 56.73 30.26
C SER A 135 -17.63 56.06 29.98
N THR A 136 -18.03 55.91 28.71
CA THR A 136 -19.36 55.42 28.31
C THR A 136 -19.34 54.18 27.44
N ALA A 137 -18.23 53.89 26.75
CA ALA A 137 -18.07 52.70 25.90
C ALA A 137 -17.17 51.68 26.60
N THR A 138 -17.71 51.08 27.66
CA THR A 138 -16.98 50.12 28.51
C THR A 138 -16.79 48.78 27.80
N ASN A 139 -15.60 48.17 27.86
CA ASN A 139 -15.26 47.00 27.05
C ASN A 139 -15.44 47.22 25.52
N ALA A 140 -15.16 48.42 25.01
CA ALA A 140 -15.16 48.68 23.56
C ALA A 140 -14.13 47.80 22.81
N GLY A 141 -13.03 47.50 23.48
CA GLY A 141 -11.93 46.69 22.97
C GLY A 141 -11.00 47.44 22.03
N ALA A 142 -9.76 46.98 21.98
CA ALA A 142 -8.72 47.50 21.11
C ALA A 142 -7.76 46.41 20.62
N VAL A 143 -7.21 46.59 19.43
CA VAL A 143 -6.08 45.81 18.90
C VAL A 143 -4.98 46.75 18.42
N THR A 144 -3.77 46.56 18.95
CA THR A 144 -2.59 47.39 18.66
C THR A 144 -1.52 46.52 18.01
N TRP A 145 -0.99 46.94 16.86
CA TRP A 145 0.21 46.30 16.28
C TRP A 145 1.48 46.86 16.93
N GLY A 146 2.46 45.99 17.17
CA GLY A 146 3.75 46.33 17.75
C GLY A 146 4.91 45.86 16.87
N SER A 147 5.87 46.76 16.63
CA SER A 147 7.08 46.43 15.90
C SER A 147 7.95 45.46 16.71
N GLY A 148 8.40 44.38 16.09
CA GLY A 148 9.34 43.45 16.70
C GLY A 148 10.73 44.03 16.95
N THR A 149 11.05 45.18 16.36
CA THR A 149 12.37 45.85 16.45
C THR A 149 12.36 47.18 17.22
N ALA A 150 11.18 47.75 17.48
CA ALA A 150 11.03 49.04 18.16
C ALA A 150 9.87 49.09 19.18
N GLY A 151 9.04 48.06 19.26
CA GLY A 151 7.85 48.00 20.11
C GLY A 151 6.68 48.86 19.62
N VAL A 152 5.83 49.23 20.56
CA VAL A 152 4.81 50.29 20.47
C VAL A 152 4.60 50.84 21.88
N VAL A 153 4.39 52.16 21.99
CA VAL A 153 4.27 52.88 23.27
C VAL A 153 3.12 53.90 23.24
N GLY A 154 2.74 54.41 24.41
CA GLY A 154 1.68 55.40 24.59
C GLY A 154 0.39 54.81 25.15
N ALA A 155 -0.63 55.65 25.33
CA ALA A 155 -1.96 55.17 25.64
C ALA A 155 -2.60 54.47 24.43
N VAL A 156 -3.35 53.40 24.66
CA VAL A 156 -4.23 52.81 23.62
C VAL A 156 -5.25 53.84 23.15
N SER A 157 -5.38 54.02 21.84
CA SER A 157 -6.36 54.92 21.21
C SER A 157 -6.54 54.63 19.71
N ALA A 158 -7.53 55.26 19.08
CA ALA A 158 -7.80 55.11 17.65
C ALA A 158 -6.64 55.53 16.72
N SER A 159 -5.61 56.26 17.20
CA SER A 159 -4.46 56.65 16.37
C SER A 159 -3.37 55.58 16.27
N ASN A 160 -3.25 54.69 17.26
CA ASN A 160 -2.27 53.59 17.29
C ASN A 160 -2.92 52.19 17.25
N SER A 161 -4.23 52.10 17.45
CA SER A 161 -4.97 50.85 17.58
C SER A 161 -6.24 50.86 16.73
N LEU A 162 -6.69 49.67 16.33
CA LEU A 162 -8.06 49.42 15.88
C LEU A 162 -8.96 49.37 17.12
N VAL A 163 -10.06 50.13 17.17
CA VAL A 163 -10.90 50.26 18.38
C VAL A 163 -12.40 50.16 18.12
N GLY A 164 -13.14 49.71 19.14
CA GLY A 164 -14.59 49.89 19.22
C GLY A 164 -14.99 51.32 19.59
N THR A 165 -16.29 51.61 19.60
CA THR A 165 -16.88 52.91 20.00
C THR A 165 -18.08 52.80 20.94
N LYS A 166 -18.53 51.58 21.24
CA LYS A 166 -19.70 51.29 22.09
C LYS A 166 -19.36 50.28 23.17
N ALA A 167 -20.21 50.22 24.20
CA ALA A 167 -20.02 49.31 25.30
C ALA A 167 -20.21 47.85 24.86
N ASN A 168 -19.21 47.01 25.14
CA ASN A 168 -19.13 45.60 24.77
C ASN A 168 -18.99 45.31 23.26
N ASP A 169 -18.49 46.28 22.47
CA ASP A 169 -18.02 46.00 21.09
C ASP A 169 -16.94 44.89 21.07
N ASN A 170 -16.17 44.77 22.16
CA ASN A 170 -15.10 43.80 22.38
C ASN A 170 -14.15 43.61 21.18
N VAL A 171 -13.74 44.70 20.52
CA VAL A 171 -12.80 44.63 19.39
C VAL A 171 -11.52 43.93 19.83
N GLY A 172 -11.16 42.85 19.12
CA GLY A 172 -10.01 42.01 19.49
C GLY A 172 -10.32 40.79 20.34
N LEU A 173 -11.54 40.24 20.31
CA LEU A 173 -11.84 38.94 20.94
C LEU A 173 -10.95 37.79 20.43
N GLY A 174 -10.44 37.90 19.19
CA GLY A 174 -9.42 37.00 18.66
C GLY A 174 -8.51 37.67 17.64
N VAL A 175 -7.30 37.10 17.48
CA VAL A 175 -6.33 37.49 16.46
C VAL A 175 -5.74 36.24 15.81
N THR A 176 -6.11 35.98 14.56
CA THR A 176 -5.54 34.91 13.73
C THR A 176 -4.33 35.44 12.98
N ALA A 177 -3.16 34.83 13.18
CA ALA A 177 -1.95 35.16 12.42
C ALA A 177 -1.91 34.29 11.14
N LEU A 178 -1.46 34.88 10.03
CA LEU A 178 -1.39 34.25 8.71
C LEU A 178 0.05 33.81 8.40
N SER A 179 0.23 32.80 7.54
CA SER A 179 1.57 32.27 7.19
C SER A 179 2.48 33.28 6.49
N ASN A 180 1.89 34.29 5.82
CA ASN A 180 2.60 35.42 5.23
C ASN A 180 3.01 36.52 6.24
N GLY A 181 2.75 36.34 7.53
CA GLY A 181 3.09 37.28 8.59
C GLY A 181 2.05 38.39 8.86
N ASN A 182 0.96 38.47 8.08
CA ASN A 182 -0.16 39.37 8.36
C ASN A 182 -1.12 38.77 9.40
N TYR A 183 -2.19 39.48 9.76
CA TYR A 183 -3.17 38.99 10.74
C TYR A 183 -4.62 39.40 10.42
N VAL A 184 -5.56 38.75 11.09
CA VAL A 184 -7.00 39.07 11.06
C VAL A 184 -7.51 39.15 12.48
N VAL A 185 -8.25 40.22 12.78
CA VAL A 185 -8.93 40.48 14.05
C VAL A 185 -10.36 39.99 13.95
N THR A 186 -10.85 39.31 15.00
CA THR A 186 -12.28 39.00 15.17
C THR A 186 -12.90 39.88 16.26
N SER A 187 -14.06 40.45 15.93
CA SER A 187 -14.81 41.39 16.76
C SER A 187 -16.32 41.07 16.63
N ASN A 188 -16.71 39.83 16.90
CA ASN A 188 -18.06 39.30 16.62
C ASN A 188 -19.18 39.83 17.54
N ASN A 189 -18.84 40.63 18.55
CA ASN A 189 -19.78 41.41 19.37
C ASN A 189 -19.96 42.85 18.87
N TRP A 190 -19.18 43.32 17.89
CA TRP A 190 -19.17 44.73 17.46
C TRP A 190 -20.54 45.21 16.94
N ASP A 191 -20.95 46.40 17.38
CA ASP A 191 -22.23 47.02 17.07
C ASP A 191 -22.15 47.91 15.81
N ASN A 192 -22.85 47.55 14.74
CA ASN A 192 -22.95 48.41 13.56
C ASN A 192 -24.08 49.47 13.75
N GLY A 193 -23.76 50.54 14.48
CA GLY A 193 -24.64 51.69 14.69
C GLY A 193 -25.82 51.39 15.62
N ALA A 194 -26.91 50.85 15.07
CA ALA A 194 -28.07 50.37 15.83
C ALA A 194 -28.23 48.84 15.79
N ALA A 195 -27.49 48.14 14.91
CA ALA A 195 -27.47 46.69 14.83
C ALA A 195 -26.50 46.13 15.88
N THR A 196 -27.04 45.66 17.00
CA THR A 196 -26.22 45.15 18.12
C THR A 196 -25.63 43.78 17.81
N ASN A 197 -24.37 43.51 18.21
CA ASN A 197 -23.65 42.29 17.82
C ASN A 197 -23.69 42.00 16.29
N ALA A 198 -23.58 43.03 15.45
CA ALA A 198 -23.46 42.84 14.00
C ALA A 198 -22.16 42.09 13.63
N GLY A 199 -21.10 42.33 14.41
CA GLY A 199 -19.80 41.73 14.27
C GLY A 199 -18.95 42.32 13.15
N ALA A 200 -17.64 42.15 13.28
CA ALA A 200 -16.66 42.51 12.27
C ALA A 200 -15.47 41.54 12.22
N ALA A 201 -14.89 41.39 11.03
CA ALA A 201 -13.57 40.81 10.81
C ALA A 201 -12.67 41.82 10.08
N THR A 202 -11.50 42.12 10.66
CA THR A 202 -10.60 43.19 10.16
C THR A 202 -9.24 42.60 9.80
N TRP A 203 -8.78 42.78 8.56
CA TRP A 203 -7.41 42.42 8.19
C TRP A 203 -6.42 43.49 8.65
N GLY A 204 -5.26 43.06 9.14
CA GLY A 204 -4.18 43.93 9.58
C GLY A 204 -2.85 43.57 8.91
N SER A 205 -2.13 44.59 8.46
CA SER A 205 -0.79 44.42 7.89
C SER A 205 0.19 43.96 8.98
N GLY A 206 0.93 42.90 8.70
CA GLY A 206 1.98 42.39 9.59
C GLY A 206 3.17 43.34 9.77
N THR A 207 3.28 44.39 8.94
CA THR A 207 4.39 45.36 8.93
C THR A 207 3.99 46.79 9.24
N ALA A 208 2.69 47.11 9.24
CA ALA A 208 2.15 48.45 9.51
C ALA A 208 0.93 48.47 10.44
N GLY A 209 0.38 47.30 10.79
CA GLY A 209 -0.84 47.16 11.59
C GLY A 209 -2.13 47.50 10.85
N VAL A 210 -3.14 47.86 11.64
CA VAL A 210 -4.38 48.54 11.23
C VAL A 210 -4.84 49.39 12.42
N THR A 211 -5.33 50.61 12.15
CA THR A 211 -5.75 51.56 13.19
C THR A 211 -7.08 52.25 12.83
N GLY A 212 -7.64 52.98 13.80
CA GLY A 212 -8.89 53.71 13.66
C GLY A 212 -10.09 52.96 14.25
N VAL A 213 -11.29 53.47 13.99
CA VAL A 213 -12.54 52.83 14.41
C VAL A 213 -12.89 51.70 13.44
N VAL A 214 -13.41 50.57 13.95
CA VAL A 214 -13.97 49.48 13.12
C VAL A 214 -15.13 50.00 12.27
N SER A 215 -15.10 49.74 10.96
CA SER A 215 -16.17 50.15 10.03
C SER A 215 -16.17 49.29 8.77
N SER A 216 -17.19 49.43 7.93
CA SER A 216 -17.26 48.81 6.61
C SER A 216 -16.14 49.25 5.63
N SER A 217 -15.36 50.29 5.93
CA SER A 217 -14.26 50.73 5.06
C SER A 217 -12.94 50.01 5.35
N ASN A 218 -12.73 49.51 6.57
CA ASN A 218 -11.53 48.76 6.97
C ASN A 218 -11.80 47.28 7.33
N SER A 219 -13.07 46.92 7.52
CA SER A 219 -13.48 45.59 7.99
C SER A 219 -14.60 45.01 7.13
N LEU A 220 -14.69 43.68 7.12
CA LEU A 220 -15.90 42.96 6.74
C LEU A 220 -16.88 43.04 7.91
N VAL A 221 -18.13 43.46 7.70
CA VAL A 221 -19.10 43.73 8.77
C VAL A 221 -20.48 43.12 8.53
N GLY A 222 -21.20 42.85 9.62
CA GLY A 222 -22.64 42.61 9.59
C GLY A 222 -23.44 43.90 9.39
N THR A 223 -24.73 43.76 9.08
CA THR A 223 -25.68 44.88 8.89
C THR A 223 -26.95 44.74 9.73
N ASN A 224 -27.23 43.55 10.28
CA ASN A 224 -28.38 43.28 11.15
C ASN A 224 -27.92 42.89 12.56
N GLY A 225 -28.82 43.01 13.54
CA GLY A 225 -28.52 42.64 14.91
C GLY A 225 -28.30 41.13 15.08
N ASN A 226 -27.22 40.76 15.77
CA ASN A 226 -26.75 39.39 15.98
C ASN A 226 -26.30 38.67 14.69
N ASP A 227 -25.90 39.41 13.65
CA ASP A 227 -25.18 38.84 12.51
C ASP A 227 -23.88 38.12 12.93
N GLN A 228 -23.23 38.62 13.98
CA GLN A 228 -21.97 38.11 14.55
C GLN A 228 -20.89 37.79 13.51
N VAL A 229 -20.68 38.69 12.55
CA VAL A 229 -19.64 38.53 11.52
C VAL A 229 -18.26 38.41 12.15
N GLY A 230 -17.47 37.44 11.66
CA GLY A 230 -16.18 37.10 12.24
C GLY A 230 -16.25 36.21 13.47
N ASP A 231 -17.26 35.34 13.60
CA ASP A 231 -17.34 34.34 14.68
C ASP A 231 -16.23 33.28 14.63
N GLY A 232 -15.57 33.13 13.47
CA GLY A 232 -14.37 32.34 13.28
C GLY A 232 -13.55 32.81 12.07
N VAL A 233 -12.23 32.55 12.10
CA VAL A 233 -11.32 32.81 10.98
C VAL A 233 -10.32 31.67 10.83
N THR A 234 -10.39 30.97 9.70
CA THR A 234 -9.47 29.91 9.30
C THR A 234 -8.38 30.48 8.40
N ALA A 235 -7.12 30.38 8.81
CA ALA A 235 -5.97 30.70 7.96
C ALA A 235 -5.69 29.56 6.97
N LEU A 236 -5.30 29.90 5.74
CA LEU A 236 -4.93 28.96 4.68
C LEU A 236 -3.40 28.88 4.53
N SER A 237 -2.88 27.74 4.06
CA SER A 237 -1.41 27.53 3.94
C SER A 237 -0.75 28.56 3.03
N ASN A 238 -1.44 28.98 1.96
CA ASN A 238 -1.03 30.01 1.00
C ASN A 238 -1.05 31.46 1.56
N GLY A 239 -1.41 31.65 2.83
CA GLY A 239 -1.41 32.95 3.51
C GLY A 239 -2.71 33.75 3.39
N ASN A 240 -3.69 33.27 2.63
CA ASN A 240 -5.06 33.82 2.61
C ASN A 240 -5.87 33.31 3.81
N TYR A 241 -7.12 33.75 3.94
CA TYR A 241 -8.00 33.35 5.05
C TYR A 241 -9.46 33.21 4.65
N VAL A 242 -10.24 32.57 5.51
CA VAL A 242 -11.68 32.37 5.38
C VAL A 242 -12.35 32.80 6.67
N VAL A 243 -13.33 33.70 6.57
CA VAL A 243 -14.14 34.19 7.69
C VAL A 243 -15.45 33.40 7.72
N THR A 244 -15.81 32.84 8.88
CA THR A 244 -17.17 32.34 9.13
C THR A 244 -18.03 33.43 9.75
N SER A 245 -19.33 33.32 9.53
CA SER A 245 -20.35 34.19 10.15
C SER A 245 -21.63 33.37 10.26
N THR A 246 -21.61 32.32 11.09
CA THR A 246 -22.64 31.26 11.12
C THR A 246 -24.03 31.76 11.47
N ARG A 247 -24.12 32.90 12.17
CA ARG A 247 -25.39 33.50 12.62
C ARG A 247 -25.89 34.63 11.72
N TRP A 248 -25.14 34.99 10.67
CA TRP A 248 -25.46 36.08 9.75
C TRP A 248 -26.87 35.98 9.15
N ASN A 249 -27.59 37.10 9.12
CA ASN A 249 -28.97 37.17 8.67
C ASN A 249 -29.02 37.64 7.20
N ASN A 250 -29.58 36.82 6.32
CA ASN A 250 -29.73 37.16 4.90
C ASN A 250 -30.98 38.04 4.72
N GLY A 251 -30.83 39.33 5.01
CA GLY A 251 -31.95 40.26 5.14
C GLY A 251 -32.85 39.86 6.30
N THR A 252 -34.10 39.52 6.02
CA THR A 252 -35.06 39.03 7.02
C THR A 252 -34.88 37.55 7.40
N VAL A 253 -34.01 36.80 6.70
CA VAL A 253 -33.78 35.37 6.95
C VAL A 253 -32.78 35.19 8.10
N VAL A 254 -33.31 34.96 9.30
CA VAL A 254 -32.49 34.86 10.53
C VAL A 254 -31.56 33.65 10.51
N SER A 255 -30.28 33.89 10.84
CA SER A 255 -29.20 32.89 10.88
C SER A 255 -29.13 31.97 9.66
N ALA A 256 -29.19 32.58 8.48
CA ALA A 256 -28.85 31.95 7.21
C ALA A 256 -27.38 31.48 7.19
N GLY A 257 -26.49 32.26 7.81
CA GLY A 257 -25.06 32.04 7.85
C GLY A 257 -24.35 32.43 6.55
N ALA A 258 -23.05 32.76 6.68
CA ALA A 258 -22.19 33.12 5.57
C ALA A 258 -20.74 32.67 5.78
N VAL A 259 -20.02 32.48 4.66
CA VAL A 259 -18.58 32.27 4.62
C VAL A 259 -17.95 33.18 3.57
N THR A 260 -16.95 33.97 3.97
CA THR A 260 -16.29 34.97 3.12
C THR A 260 -14.81 34.64 2.99
N TRP A 261 -14.29 34.54 1.77
CA TRP A 261 -12.84 34.44 1.54
C TRP A 261 -12.19 35.82 1.62
N GLY A 262 -10.99 35.89 2.20
CA GLY A 262 -10.21 37.11 2.35
C GLY A 262 -8.80 36.96 1.81
N SER A 263 -8.37 37.95 1.02
CA SER A 263 -7.00 38.06 0.52
C SER A 263 -6.04 38.30 1.69
N GLY A 264 -5.01 37.46 1.81
CA GLY A 264 -4.00 37.56 2.85
C GLY A 264 -3.12 38.81 2.76
N THR A 265 -3.15 39.53 1.64
CA THR A 265 -2.30 40.70 1.35
C THR A 265 -3.06 42.03 1.26
N SER A 266 -4.39 42.00 1.11
CA SER A 266 -5.23 43.18 0.96
C SER A 266 -6.51 43.16 1.82
N GLY A 267 -6.79 42.05 2.51
CA GLY A 267 -8.01 41.81 3.26
C GLY A 267 -9.26 41.64 2.40
N VAL A 268 -10.41 41.74 3.06
CA VAL A 268 -11.74 41.92 2.48
C VAL A 268 -12.53 42.87 3.39
N THR A 269 -13.31 43.78 2.81
CA THR A 269 -14.07 44.82 3.53
C THR A 269 -15.48 44.98 2.98
N GLY A 270 -16.31 45.78 3.65
CA GLY A 270 -17.70 46.03 3.28
C GLY A 270 -18.69 45.13 4.03
N ALA A 271 -19.96 45.15 3.60
CA ALA A 271 -20.99 44.28 4.18
C ALA A 271 -20.87 42.84 3.65
N VAL A 272 -21.17 41.85 4.49
CA VAL A 272 -21.40 40.47 4.05
C VAL A 272 -22.61 40.41 3.10
N SER A 273 -22.47 39.71 1.97
CA SER A 273 -23.51 39.56 0.95
C SER A 273 -23.27 38.34 0.06
N ALA A 274 -24.28 37.93 -0.72
CA ALA A 274 -24.12 36.87 -1.72
C ALA A 274 -23.09 37.19 -2.84
N ALA A 275 -22.65 38.45 -2.98
CA ALA A 275 -21.67 38.85 -3.99
C ALA A 275 -20.22 38.59 -3.57
N ASN A 276 -19.91 38.68 -2.26
CA ASN A 276 -18.56 38.44 -1.71
C ASN A 276 -18.47 37.16 -0.86
N SER A 277 -19.60 36.53 -0.54
CA SER A 277 -19.68 35.40 0.39
C SER A 277 -20.54 34.26 -0.16
N LEU A 278 -20.23 33.04 0.27
CA LEU A 278 -21.14 31.89 0.19
C LEU A 278 -22.20 32.06 1.29
N VAL A 279 -23.50 31.97 0.97
CA VAL A 279 -24.59 32.30 1.91
C VAL A 279 -25.70 31.25 1.96
N GLY A 280 -26.36 31.15 3.12
CA GLY A 280 -27.64 30.48 3.26
C GLY A 280 -28.82 31.31 2.72
N THR A 281 -29.97 30.66 2.53
CA THR A 281 -31.19 31.30 1.98
C THR A 281 -32.45 30.99 2.78
N SER A 282 -32.38 30.09 3.76
CA SER A 282 -33.49 29.72 4.63
C SER A 282 -33.13 29.86 6.11
N PHE A 283 -34.14 30.02 6.96
CA PHE A 283 -34.00 30.21 8.41
C PHE A 283 -33.12 29.11 9.04
N GLY A 284 -32.15 29.54 9.85
CA GLY A 284 -31.29 28.65 10.61
C GLY A 284 -30.36 27.76 9.78
N ASN A 285 -30.16 28.04 8.48
CA ASN A 285 -29.23 27.27 7.63
C ASN A 285 -27.81 27.20 8.21
N GLN A 286 -27.34 28.25 8.89
CA GLN A 286 -26.02 28.34 9.51
C GLN A 286 -24.90 27.88 8.56
N VAL A 287 -24.90 28.41 7.32
CA VAL A 287 -23.84 28.15 6.34
C VAL A 287 -22.50 28.58 6.92
N GLY A 288 -21.51 27.68 6.85
CA GLY A 288 -20.20 27.85 7.49
C GLY A 288 -20.04 27.23 8.87
N ASP A 289 -20.87 26.24 9.26
CA ASP A 289 -20.75 25.55 10.56
C ASP A 289 -19.43 24.75 10.75
N GLY A 290 -18.61 24.66 9.70
CA GLY A 290 -17.21 24.27 9.77
C GLY A 290 -16.45 24.66 8.49
N VAL A 291 -15.14 24.89 8.62
CA VAL A 291 -14.23 25.13 7.49
C VAL A 291 -12.95 24.32 7.69
N THR A 292 -12.68 23.41 6.76
CA THR A 292 -11.43 22.65 6.67
C THR A 292 -10.50 23.34 5.67
N ALA A 293 -9.38 23.90 6.13
CA ALA A 293 -8.31 24.30 5.23
C ALA A 293 -7.62 23.04 4.66
N LEU A 294 -7.20 23.10 3.39
CA LEU A 294 -6.42 22.06 2.74
C LEU A 294 -4.95 22.51 2.63
N SER A 295 -4.03 21.57 2.76
CA SER A 295 -2.58 21.73 2.58
C SER A 295 -2.21 22.42 1.27
N ASN A 296 -2.93 22.13 0.19
CA ASN A 296 -2.76 22.75 -1.14
C ASN A 296 -3.20 24.23 -1.21
N GLY A 297 -3.71 24.81 -0.12
CA GLY A 297 -4.10 26.21 0.01
C GLY A 297 -5.59 26.47 -0.24
N ASN A 298 -6.36 25.49 -0.73
CA ASN A 298 -7.81 25.59 -0.90
C ASN A 298 -8.54 25.30 0.43
N TYR A 299 -9.87 25.31 0.42
CA TYR A 299 -10.67 25.00 1.60
C TYR A 299 -11.99 24.29 1.28
N VAL A 300 -12.58 23.67 2.29
CA VAL A 300 -13.87 22.98 2.22
C VAL A 300 -14.76 23.48 3.36
N VAL A 301 -15.93 24.01 2.99
CA VAL A 301 -16.96 24.50 3.90
C VAL A 301 -17.98 23.39 4.16
N THR A 302 -18.25 23.08 5.43
CA THR A 302 -19.43 22.30 5.82
C THR A 302 -20.59 23.24 6.13
N SER A 303 -21.80 22.75 5.95
CA SER A 303 -23.03 23.45 6.34
C SER A 303 -24.08 22.39 6.70
N THR A 304 -23.84 21.64 7.77
CA THR A 304 -24.63 20.45 8.13
C THR A 304 -26.11 20.76 8.42
N ARG A 305 -26.38 22.01 8.81
CA ARG A 305 -27.73 22.56 9.10
C ARG A 305 -28.45 23.16 7.89
N TRP A 306 -27.82 23.16 6.70
CA TRP A 306 -28.43 23.74 5.49
C TRP A 306 -29.69 22.98 5.05
N ASN A 307 -30.69 23.71 4.55
CA ASN A 307 -31.98 23.17 4.12
C ASN A 307 -32.06 23.15 2.58
N ASN A 308 -32.39 21.99 2.01
CA ASN A 308 -32.61 21.88 0.57
C ASN A 308 -34.09 22.19 0.24
N GLY A 309 -34.40 23.48 0.12
CA GLY A 309 -35.79 23.96 0.05
C GLY A 309 -36.55 23.66 1.34
N THR A 310 -37.61 22.84 1.27
CA THR A 310 -38.39 22.42 2.43
C THR A 310 -37.74 21.32 3.27
N LEU A 311 -36.67 20.68 2.77
CA LEU A 311 -35.96 19.60 3.45
C LEU A 311 -34.99 20.15 4.50
N THR A 312 -35.39 20.14 5.76
CA THR A 312 -34.59 20.74 6.85
C THR A 312 -33.38 19.88 7.22
N GLY A 313 -32.22 20.52 7.44
CA GLY A 313 -30.97 19.82 7.82
C GLY A 313 -30.53 18.76 6.80
N ALA A 314 -30.78 18.97 5.51
CA ALA A 314 -30.26 18.13 4.44
C ALA A 314 -28.72 18.16 4.40
N GLY A 315 -28.13 19.31 4.73
CA GLY A 315 -26.70 19.55 4.78
C GLY A 315 -26.07 19.77 3.40
N ALA A 316 -24.92 20.42 3.41
CA ALA A 316 -24.12 20.69 2.22
C ALA A 316 -22.62 20.71 2.54
N VAL A 317 -21.80 20.41 1.53
CA VAL A 317 -20.36 20.65 1.50
C VAL A 317 -19.99 21.44 0.26
N THR A 318 -19.25 22.54 0.42
CA THR A 318 -18.84 23.42 -0.68
C THR A 318 -17.31 23.51 -0.71
N TRP A 319 -16.70 23.25 -1.85
CA TRP A 319 -15.27 23.52 -2.05
C TRP A 319 -15.06 25.00 -2.39
N GLY A 320 -13.99 25.59 -1.87
CA GLY A 320 -13.62 26.98 -2.11
C GLY A 320 -12.18 27.11 -2.58
N SER A 321 -11.98 27.91 -3.63
CA SER A 321 -10.66 28.23 -4.15
C SER A 321 -9.87 29.05 -3.13
N GLY A 322 -8.64 28.62 -2.85
CA GLY A 322 -7.73 29.31 -1.94
C GLY A 322 -7.27 30.69 -2.40
N THR A 323 -7.49 31.04 -3.69
CA THR A 323 -7.03 32.27 -4.34
C THR A 323 -8.15 33.18 -4.82
N SER A 324 -9.40 32.70 -4.85
CA SER A 324 -10.57 33.46 -5.32
C SER A 324 -11.86 33.23 -4.52
N GLY A 325 -11.83 32.34 -3.53
CA GLY A 325 -12.99 31.97 -2.73
C GLY A 325 -14.08 31.19 -3.48
N VAL A 326 -15.29 31.22 -2.91
CA VAL A 326 -16.55 30.79 -3.51
C VAL A 326 -17.67 31.69 -2.97
N THR A 327 -18.63 32.08 -3.82
CA THR A 327 -19.70 33.03 -3.47
C THR A 327 -21.07 32.57 -3.98
N GLY A 328 -22.12 33.31 -3.61
CA GLY A 328 -23.50 33.02 -3.99
C GLY A 328 -24.23 32.12 -2.99
N ALA A 329 -25.44 31.69 -3.33
CA ALA A 329 -26.21 30.77 -2.50
C ALA A 329 -25.67 29.34 -2.58
N VAL A 330 -25.69 28.61 -1.46
CA VAL A 330 -25.45 27.15 -1.43
C VAL A 330 -26.50 26.43 -2.29
N SER A 331 -26.06 25.53 -3.17
CA SER A 331 -26.92 24.80 -4.11
C SER A 331 -26.25 23.53 -4.64
N ALA A 332 -26.97 22.64 -5.32
CA ALA A 332 -26.38 21.48 -5.99
C ALA A 332 -25.40 21.84 -7.13
N ALA A 333 -25.35 23.09 -7.58
CA ALA A 333 -24.45 23.52 -8.66
C ALA A 333 -23.02 23.84 -8.18
N ASN A 334 -22.88 24.37 -6.96
CA ASN A 334 -21.61 24.73 -6.32
C ASN A 334 -21.24 23.83 -5.12
N SER A 335 -22.17 23.03 -4.62
CA SER A 335 -22.01 22.21 -3.42
C SER A 335 -22.44 20.76 -3.65
N LEU A 336 -21.87 19.84 -2.89
CA LEU A 336 -22.39 18.49 -2.66
C LEU A 336 -23.52 18.59 -1.62
N VAL A 337 -24.75 18.20 -1.96
CA VAL A 337 -25.93 18.42 -1.11
C VAL A 337 -26.73 17.15 -0.77
N GLY A 338 -27.39 17.18 0.38
CA GLY A 338 -28.40 16.18 0.77
C GLY A 338 -29.74 16.38 0.07
N THR A 339 -30.49 15.29 -0.05
CA THR A 339 -31.82 15.22 -0.71
C THR A 339 -32.92 14.71 0.22
N THR A 340 -32.63 14.57 1.51
CA THR A 340 -33.53 14.05 2.54
C THR A 340 -33.39 14.84 3.85
N THR A 341 -34.49 15.00 4.59
CA THR A 341 -34.54 15.74 5.86
C THR A 341 -33.62 15.08 6.90
N GLY A 342 -32.80 15.89 7.59
CA GLY A 342 -31.88 15.43 8.62
C GLY A 342 -30.66 14.64 8.13
N ALA A 343 -30.44 14.55 6.81
CA ALA A 343 -29.32 13.82 6.22
C ALA A 343 -27.94 14.34 6.65
N ALA A 344 -27.84 15.64 7.01
CA ALA A 344 -26.64 16.29 7.53
C ALA A 344 -25.38 15.99 6.70
N VAL A 345 -25.48 16.15 5.37
CA VAL A 345 -24.33 16.01 4.47
C VAL A 345 -23.22 16.98 4.89
N GLY A 346 -21.99 16.46 4.98
CA GLY A 346 -20.86 17.18 5.57
C GLY A 346 -20.59 16.91 7.05
N GLY A 347 -21.22 15.90 7.65
CA GLY A 347 -21.06 15.55 9.07
C GLY A 347 -19.61 15.33 9.55
N SER A 348 -18.68 15.00 8.65
CA SER A 348 -17.25 15.28 8.80
C SER A 348 -16.54 15.38 7.46
N VAL A 349 -15.39 16.06 7.43
CA VAL A 349 -14.47 16.14 6.28
C VAL A 349 -13.07 15.72 6.73
N ARG A 350 -12.39 14.91 5.94
CA ARG A 350 -11.02 14.43 6.17
C ARG A 350 -10.13 14.81 4.99
N GLU A 351 -9.08 15.58 5.22
CA GLU A 351 -8.01 15.79 4.24
C GLU A 351 -7.14 14.52 4.09
N LEU A 352 -6.67 14.29 2.87
CA LEU A 352 -5.70 13.27 2.46
C LEU A 352 -4.32 13.92 2.20
N SER A 353 -3.21 13.18 2.32
CA SER A 353 -1.85 13.74 2.17
C SER A 353 -1.50 14.27 0.78
N ASN A 354 -2.36 14.03 -0.23
CA ASN A 354 -2.25 14.59 -1.57
C ASN A 354 -3.09 15.88 -1.79
N GLY A 355 -3.69 16.43 -0.74
CA GLY A 355 -4.52 17.63 -0.78
C GLY A 355 -5.96 17.43 -1.28
N ASN A 356 -6.35 16.20 -1.63
CA ASN A 356 -7.76 15.85 -1.84
C ASN A 356 -8.46 15.61 -0.49
N TYR A 357 -9.79 15.47 -0.50
CA TYR A 357 -10.57 15.29 0.73
C TYR A 357 -11.66 14.23 0.59
N VAL A 358 -12.17 13.77 1.74
CA VAL A 358 -13.25 12.80 1.84
C VAL A 358 -14.32 13.33 2.80
N VAL A 359 -15.57 13.33 2.35
CA VAL A 359 -16.74 13.74 3.12
C VAL A 359 -17.43 12.50 3.66
N ALA A 360 -17.66 12.41 4.98
CA ALA A 360 -18.48 11.35 5.56
C ALA A 360 -19.81 11.93 6.07
N SER A 361 -20.90 11.40 5.53
CA SER A 361 -22.30 11.81 5.76
C SER A 361 -23.09 10.62 6.30
N SER A 362 -22.69 10.11 7.48
CA SER A 362 -23.17 8.84 8.01
C SER A 362 -24.68 8.78 8.34
N LYS A 363 -25.33 9.94 8.47
CA LYS A 363 -26.79 10.07 8.68
C LYS A 363 -27.61 10.10 7.38
N TRP A 364 -26.96 10.23 6.22
CA TRP A 364 -27.64 10.34 4.93
C TRP A 364 -28.56 9.13 4.64
N ALA A 365 -29.72 9.40 4.06
CA ALA A 365 -30.71 8.37 3.75
C ALA A 365 -30.69 8.02 2.25
N ASN A 366 -30.57 6.73 1.93
CA ASN A 366 -30.56 6.24 0.56
C ASN A 366 -32.00 6.01 0.09
N GLY A 367 -32.62 7.05 -0.47
CA GLY A 367 -34.05 7.06 -0.76
C GLY A 367 -34.87 6.96 0.53
N SER A 368 -35.66 5.90 0.68
CA SER A 368 -36.41 5.59 1.91
C SER A 368 -35.57 4.94 3.02
N VAL A 369 -34.32 4.53 2.73
CA VAL A 369 -33.45 3.84 3.70
C VAL A 369 -32.77 4.86 4.62
N ALA A 370 -33.39 5.13 5.77
CA ALA A 370 -32.85 6.03 6.80
C ALA A 370 -31.49 5.55 7.35
N SER A 371 -30.59 6.50 7.64
CA SER A 371 -29.26 6.23 8.21
C SER A 371 -28.43 5.17 7.46
N ALA A 372 -28.61 5.08 6.13
CA ALA A 372 -27.75 4.26 5.27
C ALA A 372 -26.29 4.77 5.33
N GLY A 373 -26.13 6.10 5.36
CA GLY A 373 -24.85 6.77 5.31
C GLY A 373 -24.22 6.78 3.91
N ALA A 374 -23.38 7.77 3.68
CA ALA A 374 -22.60 7.91 2.47
C ALA A 374 -21.20 8.47 2.77
N VAL A 375 -20.21 8.05 1.97
CA VAL A 375 -18.87 8.65 1.95
C VAL A 375 -18.52 9.05 0.52
N THR A 376 -18.15 10.31 0.32
CA THR A 376 -17.91 10.93 -0.99
C THR A 376 -16.48 11.44 -1.05
N TRP A 377 -15.73 11.07 -2.09
CA TRP A 377 -14.42 11.68 -2.35
C TRP A 377 -14.59 13.03 -3.07
N GLY A 378 -13.74 13.99 -2.73
CA GLY A 378 -13.72 15.33 -3.31
C GLY A 378 -12.33 15.71 -3.80
N ASN A 379 -12.27 16.25 -5.02
CA ASN A 379 -11.03 16.71 -5.62
C ASN A 379 -10.56 18.00 -4.95
N GLY A 380 -9.30 18.06 -4.52
CA GLY A 380 -8.72 19.18 -3.78
C GLY A 380 -8.56 20.48 -4.58
N THR A 381 -8.64 20.43 -5.91
CA THR A 381 -8.46 21.58 -6.82
C THR A 381 -9.71 21.94 -7.63
N ALA A 382 -10.73 21.07 -7.65
CA ALA A 382 -11.98 21.29 -8.38
C ALA A 382 -13.27 21.04 -7.54
N GLY A 383 -13.13 20.47 -6.35
CA GLY A 383 -14.23 20.12 -5.46
C GLY A 383 -15.00 18.85 -5.85
N VAL A 384 -16.23 18.76 -5.33
CA VAL A 384 -17.28 17.83 -5.78
C VAL A 384 -18.64 18.51 -5.54
N THR A 385 -19.56 18.36 -6.49
CA THR A 385 -20.88 19.02 -6.48
C THR A 385 -22.00 18.05 -6.86
N GLY A 386 -23.25 18.51 -6.82
CA GLY A 386 -24.44 17.72 -7.13
C GLY A 386 -25.06 17.07 -5.88
N VAL A 387 -25.91 16.07 -6.09
CA VAL A 387 -26.56 15.32 -5.01
C VAL A 387 -25.72 14.11 -4.59
N VAL A 388 -25.69 13.79 -3.31
CA VAL A 388 -25.13 12.51 -2.81
C VAL A 388 -25.92 11.35 -3.40
N SER A 389 -25.23 10.39 -4.02
CA SER A 389 -25.83 9.17 -4.59
C SER A 389 -24.80 8.04 -4.76
N SER A 390 -25.23 6.85 -5.17
CA SER A 390 -24.35 5.70 -5.41
C SER A 390 -23.37 5.87 -6.57
N SER A 391 -23.52 6.86 -7.45
CA SER A 391 -22.57 7.08 -8.56
C SER A 391 -21.32 7.83 -8.11
N ASN A 392 -21.47 8.82 -7.21
CA ASN A 392 -20.37 9.65 -6.70
C ASN A 392 -19.90 9.27 -5.29
N SER A 393 -20.66 8.44 -4.57
CA SER A 393 -20.41 8.11 -3.16
C SER A 393 -20.47 6.60 -2.92
N LEU A 394 -19.69 6.14 -1.94
CA LEU A 394 -19.85 4.84 -1.31
C LEU A 394 -21.05 4.89 -0.37
N VAL A 395 -22.07 4.05 -0.54
CA VAL A 395 -23.35 4.15 0.16
C VAL A 395 -23.78 2.86 0.85
N GLY A 396 -24.55 3.02 1.94
CA GLY A 396 -25.31 1.93 2.55
C GLY A 396 -26.55 1.57 1.73
N THR A 397 -27.12 0.39 2.00
CA THR A 397 -28.35 -0.10 1.35
C THR A 397 -29.41 -0.55 2.37
N ARG A 398 -29.07 -0.58 3.66
CA ARG A 398 -29.94 -1.04 4.76
C ARG A 398 -30.06 0.02 5.86
N LEU A 399 -31.16 -0.08 6.60
CA LEU A 399 -31.46 0.78 7.75
C LEU A 399 -30.31 0.71 8.76
N ASN A 400 -29.77 1.87 9.14
CA ASN A 400 -28.66 2.00 10.08
C ASN A 400 -27.31 1.38 9.63
N ASP A 401 -27.06 1.17 8.34
CA ASP A 401 -25.71 0.85 7.85
C ASP A 401 -24.65 1.89 8.29
N ASN A 402 -25.06 3.17 8.40
CA ASN A 402 -24.24 4.30 8.85
C ASN A 402 -22.84 4.34 8.21
N ILE A 403 -22.73 4.21 6.88
CA ILE A 403 -21.43 4.19 6.18
C ILE A 403 -20.56 5.40 6.55
N GLY A 404 -19.29 5.14 6.87
CA GLY A 404 -18.33 6.13 7.36
C GLY A 404 -18.46 6.54 8.82
N SER A 405 -19.39 5.96 9.60
CA SER A 405 -19.55 6.31 11.02
C SER A 405 -18.41 5.87 11.95
N GLY A 406 -17.53 4.97 11.50
CA GLY A 406 -16.25 4.69 12.18
C GLY A 406 -15.12 5.66 11.79
N GLY A 407 -15.41 6.64 10.93
CA GLY A 407 -14.45 7.61 10.41
C GLY A 407 -13.76 7.18 9.12
N VAL A 408 -12.83 8.04 8.69
CA VAL A 408 -11.98 7.83 7.51
C VAL A 408 -10.52 8.01 7.92
N ALA A 409 -9.71 6.96 7.71
CA ALA A 409 -8.26 7.00 7.86
C ALA A 409 -7.62 7.41 6.53
N ALA A 410 -6.87 8.51 6.52
CA ALA A 410 -5.99 8.84 5.40
C ALA A 410 -4.66 8.10 5.56
N LEU A 411 -4.12 7.59 4.45
CA LEU A 411 -2.83 6.87 4.40
C LEU A 411 -1.72 7.83 3.95
N SER A 412 -0.46 7.55 4.28
CA SER A 412 0.67 8.42 3.92
C SER A 412 0.83 8.57 2.40
N ASN A 413 0.49 7.53 1.62
CA ASN A 413 0.50 7.52 0.16
C ASN A 413 -0.65 8.30 -0.53
N GLY A 414 -1.51 8.98 0.23
CA GLY A 414 -2.61 9.80 -0.27
C GLY A 414 -3.93 9.06 -0.48
N ASN A 415 -3.96 7.73 -0.37
CA ASN A 415 -5.20 6.94 -0.39
C ASN A 415 -5.91 6.98 0.96
N TYR A 416 -7.09 6.35 1.07
CA TYR A 416 -7.88 6.35 2.30
C TYR A 416 -8.61 5.03 2.56
N VAL A 417 -9.07 4.86 3.80
CA VAL A 417 -9.84 3.71 4.26
C VAL A 417 -11.05 4.19 5.06
N VAL A 418 -12.23 3.72 4.69
CA VAL A 418 -13.53 4.05 5.28
C VAL A 418 -13.93 2.96 6.27
N VAL A 419 -14.30 3.34 7.50
CA VAL A 419 -14.75 2.40 8.53
C VAL A 419 -16.27 2.48 8.71
N SER A 420 -16.94 1.35 8.52
CA SER A 420 -18.41 1.23 8.54
C SER A 420 -18.82 0.02 9.39
N ALA A 421 -18.39 -0.01 10.66
CA ALA A 421 -18.57 -1.15 11.55
C ALA A 421 -20.04 -1.57 11.79
N LYS A 422 -21.02 -0.70 11.54
CA LYS A 422 -22.46 -0.97 11.67
C LYS A 422 -23.11 -1.56 10.40
N TRP A 423 -22.38 -1.66 9.29
CA TRP A 423 -22.92 -2.16 8.03
C TRP A 423 -23.48 -3.58 8.14
N SER A 424 -24.58 -3.86 7.43
CA SER A 424 -25.28 -5.14 7.49
C SER A 424 -25.07 -5.98 6.22
N ASN A 425 -24.40 -7.13 6.37
CA ASN A 425 -24.10 -8.06 5.28
C ASN A 425 -25.33 -8.95 4.99
N GLY A 426 -26.23 -8.48 4.13
CA GLY A 426 -27.50 -9.16 3.91
C GLY A 426 -28.36 -9.17 5.17
N SER A 427 -28.84 -10.34 5.60
CA SER A 427 -29.56 -10.49 6.87
C SER A 427 -28.66 -10.37 8.11
N VAL A 428 -27.33 -10.41 7.95
CA VAL A 428 -26.36 -10.31 9.06
C VAL A 428 -26.22 -8.85 9.49
N THR A 429 -26.90 -8.49 10.58
CA THR A 429 -26.84 -7.13 11.16
C THR A 429 -25.52 -6.91 11.90
N ASN A 430 -24.98 -5.68 11.81
CA ASN A 430 -23.70 -5.30 12.40
C ASN A 430 -22.52 -6.24 12.01
N ALA A 431 -22.51 -6.75 10.78
CA ALA A 431 -21.35 -7.49 10.26
C ALA A 431 -20.12 -6.56 10.18
N GLY A 432 -20.36 -5.30 9.83
CA GLY A 432 -19.35 -4.28 9.61
C GLY A 432 -18.64 -4.44 8.28
N ALA A 433 -18.11 -3.33 7.79
CA ALA A 433 -17.32 -3.26 6.58
C ALA A 433 -16.19 -2.23 6.72
N VAL A 434 -15.05 -2.52 6.10
CA VAL A 434 -13.97 -1.57 5.91
C VAL A 434 -13.59 -1.54 4.43
N THR A 435 -13.63 -0.35 3.84
CA THR A 435 -13.53 -0.14 2.39
C THR A 435 -12.32 0.73 2.08
N TRP A 436 -11.41 0.26 1.23
CA TRP A 436 -10.32 1.09 0.72
C TRP A 436 -10.82 2.02 -0.40
N GLY A 437 -10.26 3.22 -0.50
CA GLY A 437 -10.58 4.19 -1.53
C GLY A 437 -9.33 4.84 -2.12
N SER A 438 -9.32 4.96 -3.45
CA SER A 438 -8.27 5.66 -4.20
C SER A 438 -8.26 7.14 -3.85
N GLY A 439 -7.10 7.66 -3.50
CA GLY A 439 -6.88 9.07 -3.18
C GLY A 439 -7.04 10.03 -4.36
N THR A 440 -7.10 9.51 -5.60
CA THR A 440 -7.14 10.28 -6.86
C THR A 440 -8.44 10.11 -7.65
N SER A 441 -9.22 9.05 -7.38
CA SER A 441 -10.48 8.74 -8.07
C SER A 441 -11.64 8.40 -7.13
N GLY A 442 -11.39 8.29 -5.82
CA GLY A 442 -12.37 7.87 -4.83
C GLY A 442 -12.76 6.39 -4.91
N VAL A 443 -13.88 6.07 -4.25
CA VAL A 443 -14.64 4.82 -4.40
C VAL A 443 -16.13 5.14 -4.28
N SER A 444 -16.97 4.51 -5.11
CA SER A 444 -18.43 4.69 -5.10
C SER A 444 -19.17 3.37 -5.31
N GLY A 445 -20.51 3.42 -5.22
CA GLY A 445 -21.39 2.26 -5.28
C GLY A 445 -21.83 1.77 -3.90
N ALA A 446 -22.50 0.62 -3.86
CA ALA A 446 -22.91 0.00 -2.60
C ALA A 446 -21.73 -0.72 -1.92
N VAL A 447 -21.66 -0.66 -0.60
CA VAL A 447 -20.74 -1.50 0.19
C VAL A 447 -21.11 -2.99 0.01
N SER A 448 -20.10 -3.82 -0.25
CA SER A 448 -20.25 -5.27 -0.44
C SER A 448 -18.93 -6.02 -0.18
N ALA A 449 -18.99 -7.35 -0.08
CA ALA A 449 -17.79 -8.19 0.04
C ALA A 449 -16.83 -8.08 -1.17
N ALA A 450 -17.30 -7.59 -2.33
CA ALA A 450 -16.48 -7.43 -3.53
C ALA A 450 -15.58 -6.18 -3.50
N ASN A 451 -15.96 -5.13 -2.75
CA ASN A 451 -15.19 -3.87 -2.64
C ASN A 451 -14.71 -3.57 -1.21
N SER A 452 -15.11 -4.38 -0.22
CA SER A 452 -14.83 -4.15 1.19
C SER A 452 -14.42 -5.43 1.92
N LEU A 453 -13.62 -5.28 2.96
CA LEU A 453 -13.40 -6.32 3.98
C LEU A 453 -14.64 -6.35 4.90
N VAL A 454 -15.26 -7.52 5.09
CA VAL A 454 -16.57 -7.63 5.76
C VAL A 454 -16.65 -8.75 6.80
N GLY A 455 -17.60 -8.63 7.74
CA GLY A 455 -18.00 -9.71 8.63
C GLY A 455 -18.97 -10.71 7.98
N LEU A 456 -19.13 -11.88 8.60
CA LEU A 456 -20.08 -12.93 8.22
C LEU A 456 -21.03 -13.31 9.37
N THR A 457 -20.69 -12.98 10.62
CA THR A 457 -21.48 -13.25 11.82
C THR A 457 -22.11 -11.97 12.38
N GLN A 458 -23.23 -12.13 13.08
CA GLN A 458 -23.96 -10.99 13.65
C GLN A 458 -23.11 -10.31 14.74
N ASN A 459 -23.00 -8.99 14.67
CA ASN A 459 -22.14 -8.18 15.56
C ASN A 459 -20.63 -8.44 15.44
N ASP A 460 -20.14 -9.00 14.32
CA ASP A 460 -18.70 -9.01 14.01
C ASP A 460 -18.09 -7.61 14.05
N ASN A 461 -18.87 -6.58 13.69
CA ASN A 461 -18.49 -5.17 13.61
C ASN A 461 -17.07 -4.97 13.04
N VAL A 462 -16.79 -5.50 11.84
CA VAL A 462 -15.47 -5.37 11.20
C VAL A 462 -15.05 -3.90 11.10
N GLY A 463 -13.82 -3.60 11.56
CA GLY A 463 -13.32 -2.23 11.76
C GLY A 463 -13.66 -1.59 13.11
N SER A 464 -14.27 -2.30 14.06
CA SER A 464 -14.67 -1.78 15.40
C SER A 464 -13.53 -1.22 16.25
N GLY A 465 -12.28 -1.65 16.02
CA GLY A 465 -11.08 -1.09 16.66
C GLY A 465 -10.44 0.06 15.87
N GLY A 466 -11.01 0.44 14.73
CA GLY A 466 -10.46 1.45 13.82
C GLY A 466 -9.47 0.90 12.80
N VAL A 467 -8.67 1.80 12.21
CA VAL A 467 -7.64 1.48 11.21
C VAL A 467 -6.36 2.21 11.57
N THR A 468 -5.27 1.46 11.72
CA THR A 468 -3.91 2.00 11.85
C THR A 468 -3.32 2.16 10.46
N ALA A 469 -3.12 3.39 10.01
CA ALA A 469 -2.28 3.66 8.85
C ALA A 469 -0.82 3.43 9.23
N LEU A 470 -0.06 2.74 8.38
CA LEU A 470 1.36 2.45 8.58
C LEU A 470 2.22 3.49 7.85
N SER A 471 3.44 3.73 8.32
CA SER A 471 4.37 4.71 7.73
C SER A 471 4.68 4.41 6.27
N ASN A 472 4.77 3.12 5.91
CA ASN A 472 4.97 2.63 4.55
C ASN A 472 3.76 2.78 3.61
N GLY A 473 2.65 3.36 4.08
CA GLY A 473 1.47 3.67 3.29
C GLY A 473 0.44 2.53 3.20
N HIS A 474 0.74 1.34 3.71
CA HIS A 474 -0.26 0.29 3.93
C HIS A 474 -1.05 0.54 5.23
N TYR A 475 -1.93 -0.38 5.62
CA TYR A 475 -2.76 -0.21 6.83
C TYR A 475 -3.07 -1.55 7.51
N VAL A 476 -3.55 -1.47 8.76
CA VAL A 476 -4.09 -2.61 9.51
C VAL A 476 -5.49 -2.24 10.02
N VAL A 477 -6.46 -3.11 9.73
CA VAL A 477 -7.83 -3.01 10.23
C VAL A 477 -7.94 -3.73 11.56
N ALA A 478 -8.34 -3.02 12.61
CA ALA A 478 -8.63 -3.60 13.91
C ALA A 478 -10.13 -3.91 14.01
N SER A 479 -10.48 -5.19 14.17
CA SER A 479 -11.85 -5.68 14.26
C SER A 479 -12.07 -6.36 15.61
N SER A 480 -12.07 -5.57 16.69
CA SER A 480 -12.06 -6.06 18.08
C SER A 480 -13.21 -7.01 18.42
N GLN A 481 -14.38 -6.81 17.82
CA GLN A 481 -15.60 -7.57 18.11
C GLN A 481 -15.82 -8.80 17.20
N TRP A 482 -14.93 -9.04 16.24
CA TRP A 482 -15.08 -10.12 15.25
C TRP A 482 -15.12 -11.52 15.89
N SER A 483 -15.98 -12.40 15.37
CA SER A 483 -16.21 -13.74 15.93
C SER A 483 -15.41 -14.81 15.22
N ASN A 484 -14.52 -15.50 15.94
CA ASN A 484 -13.76 -16.63 15.38
C ASN A 484 -14.60 -17.91 15.46
N GLY A 485 -15.52 -18.08 14.51
CA GLY A 485 -16.51 -19.15 14.53
C GLY A 485 -17.49 -18.97 15.70
N THR A 486 -17.49 -19.92 16.64
CA THR A 486 -18.29 -19.81 17.88
C THR A 486 -17.68 -18.90 18.95
N LEU A 487 -16.43 -18.43 18.76
CA LEU A 487 -15.74 -17.56 19.70
C LEU A 487 -16.11 -16.08 19.44
N ALA A 488 -17.28 -15.67 19.92
CA ALA A 488 -17.76 -14.29 19.82
C ALA A 488 -16.77 -13.30 20.47
N GLY A 489 -16.50 -12.17 19.80
CA GLY A 489 -15.58 -11.14 20.31
C GLY A 489 -14.12 -11.60 20.45
N ALA A 490 -13.70 -12.63 19.72
CA ALA A 490 -12.30 -13.04 19.68
C ALA A 490 -11.38 -11.95 19.13
N GLY A 491 -11.91 -11.17 18.18
CA GLY A 491 -11.21 -10.08 17.52
C GLY A 491 -10.25 -10.55 16.44
N ALA A 492 -9.97 -9.64 15.51
CA ALA A 492 -8.99 -9.84 14.45
C ALA A 492 -8.24 -8.55 14.12
N ALA A 493 -7.03 -8.71 13.62
CA ALA A 493 -6.26 -7.65 12.97
C ALA A 493 -5.91 -8.09 11.53
N THR A 494 -6.37 -7.33 10.54
CA THR A 494 -6.23 -7.64 9.11
C THR A 494 -5.29 -6.64 8.45
N TRP A 495 -4.18 -7.08 7.86
CA TRP A 495 -3.35 -6.19 7.05
C TRP A 495 -4.05 -5.91 5.71
N GLY A 496 -3.97 -4.66 5.24
CA GLY A 496 -4.52 -4.24 3.96
C GLY A 496 -3.50 -3.45 3.15
N ASN A 497 -3.40 -3.76 1.86
CA ASN A 497 -2.45 -3.08 0.99
C ASN A 497 -2.97 -1.66 0.67
N GLY A 498 -2.24 -0.62 1.09
CA GLY A 498 -2.60 0.76 0.82
C GLY A 498 -2.69 1.21 -0.65
N THR A 499 -2.30 0.39 -1.63
CA THR A 499 -2.44 0.70 -3.08
C THR A 499 -3.61 0.00 -3.78
N ALA A 500 -4.12 -1.10 -3.22
CA ALA A 500 -5.18 -1.93 -3.84
C ALA A 500 -6.31 -2.31 -2.87
N GLY A 501 -6.15 -2.03 -1.58
CA GLY A 501 -7.06 -2.42 -0.51
C GLY A 501 -6.90 -3.86 -0.03
N ILE A 502 -7.96 -4.35 0.63
CA ILE A 502 -8.25 -5.76 0.86
C ILE A 502 -9.78 -5.93 0.94
N THR A 503 -10.30 -7.04 0.41
CA THR A 503 -11.74 -7.32 0.29
C THR A 503 -12.07 -8.75 0.72
N GLY A 504 -13.36 -9.10 0.71
CA GLY A 504 -13.85 -10.41 1.14
C GLY A 504 -14.07 -10.52 2.65
N ALA A 505 -14.23 -11.74 3.16
CA ALA A 505 -14.51 -11.98 4.57
C ALA A 505 -13.24 -11.96 5.45
N VAL A 506 -13.35 -11.42 6.66
CA VAL A 506 -12.32 -11.62 7.71
C VAL A 506 -12.23 -13.11 8.05
N SER A 507 -11.01 -13.66 8.07
CA SER A 507 -10.76 -15.07 8.40
C SER A 507 -9.31 -15.30 8.87
N ALA A 508 -9.03 -16.47 9.42
CA ALA A 508 -7.66 -16.88 9.78
C ALA A 508 -6.69 -16.98 8.57
N ALA A 509 -7.19 -16.95 7.33
CA ALA A 509 -6.37 -16.99 6.12
C ALA A 509 -5.85 -15.60 5.68
N ASN A 510 -6.46 -14.51 6.16
CA ASN A 510 -6.07 -13.12 5.83
C ASN A 510 -5.83 -12.23 7.07
N SER A 511 -6.11 -12.72 8.28
CA SER A 511 -6.10 -11.92 9.50
C SER A 511 -5.44 -12.66 10.67
N LEU A 512 -4.75 -11.91 11.53
CA LEU A 512 -4.32 -12.40 12.83
C LEU A 512 -5.53 -12.41 13.77
N VAL A 513 -6.08 -13.60 14.03
CA VAL A 513 -7.31 -13.80 14.82
C VAL A 513 -7.03 -14.18 16.27
N GLY A 514 -7.95 -13.85 17.17
CA GLY A 514 -7.94 -14.30 18.57
C GLY A 514 -8.33 -15.77 18.74
N GLY A 515 -7.79 -16.43 19.78
CA GLY A 515 -8.03 -17.84 20.12
C GLY A 515 -9.07 -18.08 21.22
N LYS A 516 -9.63 -17.03 21.84
CA LYS A 516 -10.67 -17.12 22.88
C LYS A 516 -11.85 -16.18 22.62
N ALA A 517 -13.03 -16.50 23.14
CA ALA A 517 -14.15 -15.56 23.17
C ALA A 517 -13.82 -14.33 24.05
N SER A 518 -14.33 -13.17 23.67
CA SER A 518 -14.02 -11.85 24.28
C SER A 518 -12.52 -11.49 24.34
N ALA A 519 -11.67 -12.13 23.54
CA ALA A 519 -10.24 -11.84 23.49
C ALA A 519 -9.91 -10.44 22.95
N ASN A 520 -10.75 -9.83 22.11
CA ASN A 520 -10.48 -8.52 21.50
C ASN A 520 -9.06 -8.42 20.89
N PHE A 521 -8.64 -9.43 20.12
CA PHE A 521 -7.29 -9.54 19.57
C PHE A 521 -7.06 -8.55 18.42
N SER A 522 -6.83 -7.28 18.77
CA SER A 522 -6.93 -6.16 17.82
C SER A 522 -6.12 -4.92 18.19
N THR A 523 -5.38 -4.89 19.31
CA THR A 523 -4.56 -3.72 19.68
C THR A 523 -3.29 -3.70 18.81
N VAL A 524 -3.32 -2.88 17.75
CA VAL A 524 -2.24 -2.72 16.78
C VAL A 524 -1.18 -1.73 17.26
N THR A 525 0.09 -2.00 17.00
CA THR A 525 1.20 -1.03 17.14
C THR A 525 2.19 -1.21 15.99
N GLU A 526 2.54 -0.15 15.27
CA GLU A 526 3.53 -0.24 14.19
C GLU A 526 4.95 -0.43 14.73
N LEU A 527 5.75 -1.24 14.03
CA LEU A 527 7.17 -1.46 14.23
C LEU A 527 7.90 -1.42 12.88
N SER A 528 8.17 -0.22 12.34
CA SER A 528 9.05 0.00 11.18
C SER A 528 8.86 -0.97 10.01
N GLY A 529 7.65 -1.02 9.44
CA GLY A 529 7.30 -1.98 8.38
C GLY A 529 6.84 -3.36 8.86
N ARG A 530 6.60 -3.52 10.16
CA ARG A 530 5.87 -4.64 10.78
C ARG A 530 4.80 -4.08 11.71
N PHE A 531 3.96 -4.94 12.29
CA PHE A 531 3.04 -4.52 13.35
C PHE A 531 2.91 -5.56 14.45
N LEU A 532 2.77 -5.12 15.69
CA LEU A 532 2.29 -5.97 16.79
C LEU A 532 0.77 -6.00 16.80
N VAL A 533 0.21 -7.14 17.21
CA VAL A 533 -1.19 -7.27 17.63
C VAL A 533 -1.18 -7.91 19.02
N SER A 534 -1.82 -7.26 19.98
CA SER A 534 -1.81 -7.70 21.38
C SER A 534 -3.21 -7.86 21.96
N SER A 535 -3.31 -8.77 22.95
CA SER A 535 -4.43 -8.87 23.88
C SER A 535 -3.96 -9.42 25.22
N THR A 536 -4.47 -8.86 26.31
CA THR A 536 -4.30 -9.40 27.67
C THR A 536 -5.24 -10.56 27.98
N ALA A 537 -6.30 -10.75 27.19
CA ALA A 537 -7.33 -11.77 27.39
C ALA A 537 -7.09 -13.03 26.53
N ASP A 538 -6.37 -12.92 25.41
CA ASP A 538 -6.11 -14.05 24.51
C ASP A 538 -4.99 -14.97 25.04
N GLY A 539 -5.31 -15.84 25.99
CA GLY A 539 -4.37 -16.81 26.56
C GLY A 539 -4.44 -16.88 28.08
N THR A 540 -3.35 -17.28 28.72
CA THR A 540 -3.15 -17.25 30.18
C THR A 540 -1.95 -16.37 30.46
N GLY A 541 -2.19 -15.07 30.64
CA GLY A 541 -1.17 -14.01 30.61
C GLY A 541 -1.23 -13.13 29.35
N GLY A 542 -2.15 -13.40 28.42
CA GLY A 542 -2.28 -12.71 27.15
C GLY A 542 -1.38 -13.25 26.05
N ARG A 543 -1.41 -12.60 24.88
CA ARG A 543 -0.67 -12.94 23.67
C ARG A 543 -0.28 -11.67 22.92
N VAL A 544 0.91 -11.70 22.33
CA VAL A 544 1.34 -10.76 21.29
C VAL A 544 1.69 -11.58 20.05
N ALA A 545 1.17 -11.18 18.90
CA ALA A 545 1.60 -11.67 17.60
C ALA A 545 2.30 -10.54 16.83
N VAL A 546 3.20 -10.90 15.91
CA VAL A 546 3.83 -9.94 15.00
C VAL A 546 3.32 -10.20 13.59
N GLY A 547 2.59 -9.23 13.03
CA GLY A 547 2.25 -9.20 11.62
C GLY A 547 3.44 -8.78 10.78
N LEU A 548 3.63 -9.48 9.66
CA LEU A 548 4.52 -9.09 8.57
C LEU A 548 3.69 -8.27 7.57
N THR A 549 4.32 -7.29 6.91
CA THR A 549 3.68 -6.61 5.75
C THR A 549 4.25 -7.08 4.41
N ASP A 550 5.37 -7.80 4.45
CA ASP A 550 6.04 -8.45 3.32
C ASP A 550 6.50 -9.83 3.81
N PRO A 551 6.11 -10.94 3.14
CA PRO A 551 6.58 -12.28 3.51
C PRO A 551 8.11 -12.42 3.53
N SER A 552 8.83 -11.62 2.73
CA SER A 552 10.29 -11.61 2.62
C SER A 552 11.01 -11.10 3.88
N GLN A 553 10.25 -10.66 4.89
CA GLN A 553 10.74 -10.36 6.24
C GLN A 553 11.11 -11.64 7.04
N LEU A 554 10.82 -12.83 6.51
CA LEU A 554 11.31 -14.11 7.04
C LEU A 554 12.71 -14.43 6.49
N THR A 555 13.72 -13.89 7.18
CA THR A 555 15.14 -14.23 6.98
C THR A 555 15.56 -15.43 7.84
N PHE A 556 16.72 -16.03 7.59
CA PHE A 556 17.26 -17.17 8.36
C PHE A 556 17.28 -17.00 9.89
N ALA A 557 17.40 -15.75 10.37
CA ALA A 557 17.42 -15.41 11.80
C ALA A 557 16.06 -14.92 12.34
N ALA A 558 15.08 -14.67 11.47
CA ALA A 558 13.73 -14.29 11.89
C ALA A 558 13.01 -15.50 12.52
N ALA A 559 12.30 -15.26 13.63
CA ALA A 559 11.53 -16.30 14.35
C ALA A 559 12.34 -17.57 14.69
N SER A 560 13.63 -17.43 15.03
CA SER A 560 14.49 -18.54 15.47
C SER A 560 13.83 -19.39 16.57
N ALA A 561 14.00 -20.71 16.49
CA ALA A 561 13.38 -21.73 17.33
C ALA A 561 11.84 -21.78 17.28
N GLN A 562 11.21 -21.27 16.22
CA GLN A 562 9.75 -21.33 16.01
C GLN A 562 9.41 -21.84 14.61
N THR A 563 8.32 -22.62 14.51
CA THR A 563 7.69 -22.94 13.22
C THR A 563 6.76 -21.79 12.83
N VAL A 564 6.98 -21.19 11.66
CA VAL A 564 6.10 -20.14 11.11
C VAL A 564 5.25 -20.74 9.99
N THR A 565 3.92 -20.70 10.15
CA THR A 565 2.97 -21.11 9.11
C THR A 565 2.42 -19.87 8.40
N LEU A 566 2.47 -19.87 7.07
CA LEU A 566 1.87 -18.83 6.22
C LEU A 566 0.68 -19.38 5.44
N ALA A 567 -0.39 -18.60 5.32
CA ALA A 567 -1.45 -18.89 4.36
C ALA A 567 -0.95 -18.56 2.94
N PRO A 568 -1.13 -19.45 1.93
CA PRO A 568 -0.70 -19.18 0.55
C PRO A 568 -1.24 -17.86 -0.01
N ALA A 569 -2.43 -17.43 0.40
CA ALA A 569 -3.04 -16.15 0.02
C ALA A 569 -2.17 -14.92 0.37
N HIS A 570 -1.35 -14.97 1.43
CA HIS A 570 -0.43 -13.88 1.77
C HIS A 570 0.77 -13.83 0.81
N LEU A 571 1.21 -14.98 0.30
CA LEU A 571 2.28 -15.07 -0.71
C LEU A 571 1.74 -14.65 -2.09
N THR A 572 0.60 -15.21 -2.51
CA THR A 572 0.03 -14.93 -3.83
C THR A 572 -0.47 -13.49 -3.96
N ALA A 573 -0.88 -12.83 -2.88
CA ALA A 573 -1.18 -11.38 -2.92
C ALA A 573 0.03 -10.53 -3.33
N THR A 574 1.24 -10.86 -2.86
CA THR A 574 2.48 -10.16 -3.24
C THR A 574 2.97 -10.58 -4.62
N LEU A 575 2.94 -11.89 -4.92
CA LEU A 575 3.38 -12.43 -6.21
C LEU A 575 2.45 -12.00 -7.36
N ASN A 576 1.13 -11.92 -7.16
CA ASN A 576 0.18 -11.40 -8.15
C ASN A 576 0.39 -9.91 -8.44
N ALA A 577 1.09 -9.17 -7.58
CA ALA A 577 1.51 -7.78 -7.83
C ALA A 577 2.85 -7.69 -8.59
N GLY A 578 3.36 -8.79 -9.16
CA GLY A 578 4.66 -8.87 -9.83
C GLY A 578 5.86 -8.71 -8.90
N THR A 579 5.63 -8.65 -7.57
CA THR A 579 6.67 -8.39 -6.58
C THR A 579 7.32 -9.72 -6.16
N ALA A 580 8.65 -9.77 -6.18
CA ALA A 580 9.39 -10.95 -5.78
C ALA A 580 9.27 -11.23 -4.27
N VAL A 581 9.26 -12.50 -3.89
CA VAL A 581 9.21 -12.97 -2.49
C VAL A 581 10.36 -13.93 -2.23
N ALA A 582 11.11 -13.72 -1.15
CA ALA A 582 12.17 -14.62 -0.71
C ALA A 582 11.91 -15.11 0.72
N LEU A 583 11.55 -16.39 0.88
CA LEU A 583 11.36 -17.02 2.19
C LEU A 583 12.61 -17.78 2.60
N GLN A 584 13.13 -17.53 3.79
CA GLN A 584 14.29 -18.22 4.35
C GLN A 584 13.94 -18.93 5.66
N ALA A 585 14.46 -20.15 5.85
CA ALA A 585 14.37 -20.87 7.12
C ALA A 585 15.68 -21.60 7.41
N SER A 586 16.21 -21.50 8.64
CA SER A 586 17.47 -22.17 9.01
C SER A 586 17.36 -23.69 9.11
N ASN A 587 16.12 -24.22 9.17
CA ASN A 587 15.81 -25.64 9.10
C ASN A 587 15.13 -25.96 7.75
N ASP A 588 13.87 -26.40 7.72
CA ASP A 588 13.15 -26.74 6.48
C ASP A 588 12.12 -25.68 6.05
N ILE A 589 11.71 -25.72 4.78
CA ILE A 589 10.50 -25.08 4.24
C ILE A 589 9.57 -26.17 3.69
N THR A 590 8.30 -26.16 4.11
CA THR A 590 7.28 -27.11 3.63
C THR A 590 6.12 -26.37 2.94
N VAL A 591 5.70 -26.87 1.78
CA VAL A 591 4.55 -26.38 1.02
C VAL A 591 3.42 -27.41 1.10
N ASP A 592 2.59 -27.31 2.14
CA ASP A 592 1.44 -28.21 2.42
C ASP A 592 0.13 -27.77 1.75
N SER A 593 0.13 -26.67 1.01
CA SER A 593 -1.03 -26.16 0.27
C SER A 593 -0.56 -25.39 -0.95
N ALA A 594 -1.33 -25.48 -2.04
CA ALA A 594 -0.89 -24.99 -3.33
C ALA A 594 -0.65 -23.47 -3.33
N ILE A 595 0.46 -23.05 -3.94
CA ILE A 595 0.75 -21.64 -4.22
C ILE A 595 0.39 -21.41 -5.68
N THR A 596 -0.71 -20.72 -5.92
CA THR A 596 -1.19 -20.42 -7.28
C THR A 596 -1.19 -18.91 -7.51
N VAL A 597 -0.16 -18.45 -8.23
CA VAL A 597 -0.09 -17.09 -8.77
C VAL A 597 -0.94 -17.02 -10.04
N ASP A 598 -1.67 -15.93 -10.19
CA ASP A 598 -2.57 -15.61 -11.30
C ASP A 598 -2.54 -14.08 -11.46
N ASN A 599 -1.54 -13.58 -12.18
CA ASN A 599 -1.35 -12.16 -12.42
C ASN A 599 -2.13 -11.77 -13.70
N PRO A 600 -3.03 -10.76 -13.68
CA PRO A 600 -3.84 -10.41 -14.85
C PRO A 600 -3.09 -9.94 -16.11
N SER A 601 -1.76 -9.88 -16.09
CA SER A 601 -0.89 -9.58 -17.23
C SER A 601 0.12 -10.69 -17.57
N GLY A 602 0.04 -11.86 -16.91
CA GLY A 602 0.97 -12.97 -17.09
C GLY A 602 2.39 -12.68 -16.59
N THR A 603 2.54 -11.84 -15.56
CA THR A 603 3.83 -11.44 -14.98
C THR A 603 3.85 -11.61 -13.46
N GLY A 604 3.71 -12.85 -13.00
CA GLY A 604 3.87 -13.21 -11.61
C GLY A 604 5.25 -12.87 -11.05
N GLY A 605 5.29 -12.51 -9.76
CA GLY A 605 6.53 -12.22 -9.04
C GLY A 605 7.43 -13.45 -8.93
N ALA A 606 8.74 -13.23 -8.83
CA ALA A 606 9.69 -14.32 -8.60
C ALA A 606 9.58 -14.87 -7.17
N LEU A 607 9.45 -16.18 -7.00
CA LEU A 607 9.41 -16.85 -5.70
C LEU A 607 10.75 -17.54 -5.42
N THR A 608 11.35 -17.27 -4.27
CA THR A 608 12.55 -17.93 -3.79
C THR A 608 12.28 -18.59 -2.44
N LEU A 609 12.60 -19.88 -2.30
CA LEU A 609 12.56 -20.64 -1.06
C LEU A 609 13.99 -21.08 -0.70
N GLN A 610 14.52 -20.67 0.45
CA GLN A 610 15.85 -21.06 0.92
C GLN A 610 15.80 -21.76 2.29
N ALA A 611 16.28 -23.00 2.36
CA ALA A 611 16.29 -23.83 3.55
C ALA A 611 17.72 -24.24 3.95
N GLY A 612 18.06 -24.05 5.23
CA GLY A 612 19.32 -24.54 5.82
C GLY A 612 19.38 -26.07 5.92
N ARG A 613 18.22 -26.74 5.87
CA ARG A 613 18.03 -28.18 5.71
C ARG A 613 17.22 -28.48 4.44
N SER A 614 15.91 -28.78 4.51
CA SER A 614 15.17 -29.35 3.36
C SER A 614 14.10 -28.44 2.76
N ILE A 615 13.71 -28.69 1.50
CA ILE A 615 12.48 -28.16 0.91
C ILE A 615 11.54 -29.33 0.59
N LEU A 616 10.34 -29.30 1.16
CA LEU A 616 9.33 -30.36 1.04
C LEU A 616 8.08 -29.81 0.34
N LEU A 617 7.75 -30.36 -0.83
CA LEU A 617 6.65 -29.90 -1.68
C LEU A 617 5.54 -30.95 -1.68
N ASN A 618 4.59 -30.80 -0.74
CA ASN A 618 3.43 -31.67 -0.58
C ASN A 618 2.23 -31.20 -1.43
N ALA A 619 2.27 -29.96 -1.92
CA ALA A 619 1.35 -29.39 -2.88
C ALA A 619 2.11 -28.68 -4.03
N GLY A 620 1.39 -28.34 -5.11
CA GLY A 620 1.97 -27.72 -6.31
C GLY A 620 2.26 -26.22 -6.17
N ILE A 621 3.09 -25.71 -7.07
CA ILE A 621 3.43 -24.28 -7.18
C ILE A 621 3.23 -23.83 -8.63
N THR A 622 2.45 -22.78 -8.84
CA THR A 622 2.31 -22.06 -10.11
C THR A 622 2.74 -20.61 -9.89
N THR A 623 3.74 -20.11 -10.64
CA THR A 623 4.27 -18.74 -10.51
C THR A 623 3.89 -17.79 -11.64
N ASP A 624 3.08 -18.24 -12.61
CA ASP A 624 2.59 -17.43 -13.74
C ASP A 624 3.69 -16.60 -14.41
N ASN A 625 4.63 -17.29 -15.06
CA ASN A 625 5.81 -16.73 -15.73
C ASN A 625 6.85 -16.08 -14.78
N GLY A 626 6.57 -15.96 -13.49
CA GLY A 626 7.54 -15.61 -12.46
C GLY A 626 8.61 -16.69 -12.28
N ASN A 627 9.86 -16.29 -12.04
CA ASN A 627 10.95 -17.24 -11.75
C ASN A 627 10.70 -17.99 -10.43
N LEU A 628 11.00 -19.28 -10.38
CA LEU A 628 10.99 -20.07 -9.14
C LEU A 628 12.41 -20.55 -8.80
N THR A 629 12.89 -20.24 -7.60
CA THR A 629 14.19 -20.68 -7.09
C THR A 629 14.03 -21.44 -5.78
N LEU A 630 14.52 -22.69 -5.73
CA LEU A 630 14.52 -23.56 -4.57
C LEU A 630 15.96 -23.85 -4.16
N ILE A 631 16.40 -23.45 -2.97
CA ILE A 631 17.74 -23.72 -2.45
C ILE A 631 17.63 -24.44 -1.12
N ALA A 632 17.97 -25.72 -1.09
CA ALA A 632 18.05 -26.52 0.13
C ALA A 632 19.52 -26.77 0.53
N ASN A 633 19.73 -27.21 1.77
CA ASN A 633 21.03 -27.38 2.42
C ASN A 633 21.91 -26.11 2.36
N GLU A 634 21.32 -24.92 2.40
CA GLU A 634 22.01 -23.63 2.21
C GLU A 634 23.22 -23.46 3.17
N THR A 635 24.24 -22.71 2.76
CA THR A 635 25.52 -22.60 3.47
C THR A 635 25.48 -21.64 4.66
N LEU A 636 26.39 -21.81 5.63
CA LEU A 636 26.54 -20.87 6.74
C LEU A 636 26.93 -19.46 6.25
N ALA A 637 27.74 -19.37 5.18
CA ALA A 637 28.14 -18.11 4.58
C ALA A 637 26.96 -17.30 3.99
N ASN A 638 25.88 -17.98 3.60
CA ASN A 638 24.65 -17.37 3.09
C ASN A 638 23.63 -17.06 4.20
N GLY A 639 24.03 -17.14 5.48
CA GLY A 639 23.27 -16.62 6.62
C GLY A 639 22.47 -17.66 7.42
N VAL A 640 22.56 -18.95 7.10
CA VAL A 640 21.89 -20.02 7.87
C VAL A 640 22.38 -20.01 9.32
N VAL A 641 21.46 -19.93 10.28
CA VAL A 641 21.78 -19.96 11.71
C VAL A 641 22.04 -21.41 12.12
N ASP A 642 23.30 -21.82 12.19
CA ASP A 642 23.71 -23.23 12.33
C ASP A 642 23.10 -23.96 13.55
N VAL A 643 22.98 -23.27 14.69
CA VAL A 643 22.32 -23.82 15.91
C VAL A 643 20.81 -24.06 15.75
N GLN A 644 20.21 -23.62 14.64
CA GLN A 644 18.81 -23.85 14.26
C GLN A 644 18.67 -24.88 13.12
N ARG A 645 19.76 -25.53 12.69
CA ARG A 645 19.78 -26.56 11.63
C ARG A 645 19.81 -27.95 12.27
N ASP A 646 18.66 -28.60 12.34
CA ASP A 646 18.53 -29.95 12.92
C ASP A 646 19.41 -30.99 12.21
N SER A 647 19.73 -32.08 12.90
CA SER A 647 20.43 -33.22 12.30
C SER A 647 19.61 -33.91 11.19
N GLY A 648 20.24 -34.79 10.41
CA GLY A 648 19.62 -35.48 9.28
C GLY A 648 20.04 -34.92 7.91
N ALA A 649 19.80 -35.70 6.86
CA ALA A 649 20.16 -35.33 5.49
C ALA A 649 19.16 -34.31 4.91
N ALA A 650 19.68 -33.25 4.31
CA ALA A 650 18.88 -32.25 3.59
C ALA A 650 18.44 -32.77 2.21
N VAL A 651 17.20 -32.49 1.81
CA VAL A 651 16.62 -32.91 0.51
C VAL A 651 15.81 -31.80 -0.16
N VAL A 652 15.56 -31.95 -1.45
CA VAL A 652 14.41 -31.30 -2.12
C VAL A 652 13.48 -32.42 -2.57
N ALA A 653 12.26 -32.49 -2.04
CA ALA A 653 11.37 -33.62 -2.29
C ALA A 653 9.95 -33.16 -2.68
N MET A 654 9.51 -33.58 -3.88
CA MET A 654 8.13 -33.45 -4.34
C MET A 654 7.33 -34.71 -4.01
N ALA A 655 6.14 -34.52 -3.42
CA ALA A 655 5.19 -35.61 -3.20
C ALA A 655 4.56 -36.10 -4.51
N ALA A 656 4.11 -37.35 -4.54
CA ALA A 656 3.52 -37.95 -5.74
C ALA A 656 2.25 -37.19 -6.18
N GLY A 657 2.17 -36.87 -7.47
CA GLY A 657 1.07 -36.08 -8.04
C GLY A 657 1.19 -34.55 -7.89
N THR A 658 2.25 -34.04 -7.26
CA THR A 658 2.54 -32.60 -7.24
C THR A 658 3.21 -32.13 -8.54
N ALA A 659 3.00 -30.86 -8.87
CA ALA A 659 3.57 -30.23 -10.05
C ALA A 659 4.10 -28.82 -9.74
N ILE A 660 5.14 -28.40 -10.46
CA ILE A 660 5.61 -27.03 -10.54
C ILE A 660 5.32 -26.50 -11.95
N ASP A 661 4.74 -25.31 -12.05
CA ASP A 661 4.54 -24.60 -13.31
C ASP A 661 5.00 -23.15 -13.21
N ALA A 662 6.19 -22.88 -13.77
CA ALA A 662 6.74 -21.54 -13.90
C ALA A 662 6.36 -20.86 -15.22
N GLY A 663 5.52 -21.47 -16.08
CA GLY A 663 5.19 -20.93 -17.40
C GLY A 663 6.44 -20.72 -18.25
N THR A 664 6.66 -19.49 -18.71
CA THR A 664 7.90 -19.07 -19.40
C THR A 664 9.03 -18.61 -18.47
N GLY A 665 8.79 -18.56 -17.15
CA GLY A 665 9.77 -18.21 -16.14
C GLY A 665 10.85 -19.29 -15.94
N THR A 666 11.97 -18.93 -15.31
CA THR A 666 13.07 -19.87 -15.04
C THR A 666 12.82 -20.65 -13.75
N LEU A 667 13.15 -21.95 -13.76
CA LEU A 667 13.12 -22.84 -12.59
C LEU A 667 14.54 -23.24 -12.20
N SER A 668 14.97 -22.84 -11.01
CA SER A 668 16.27 -23.20 -10.42
C SER A 668 16.06 -24.05 -9.17
N ILE A 669 16.67 -25.23 -9.10
CA ILE A 669 16.63 -26.12 -7.93
C ILE A 669 18.06 -26.49 -7.56
N LEU A 670 18.50 -26.07 -6.38
CA LEU A 670 19.83 -26.29 -5.84
C LEU A 670 19.74 -27.04 -4.51
N LEU A 671 20.42 -28.19 -4.40
CA LEU A 671 20.81 -28.72 -3.10
C LEU A 671 22.28 -28.34 -2.89
N ALA A 672 22.52 -27.35 -2.03
CA ALA A 672 23.84 -26.79 -1.77
C ALA A 672 24.75 -27.76 -0.99
N PRO A 673 26.08 -27.55 -0.94
CA PRO A 673 26.99 -28.44 -0.23
C PRO A 673 26.93 -28.29 1.31
N GLY A 674 26.15 -27.35 1.85
CA GLY A 674 25.99 -27.16 3.30
C GLY A 674 27.25 -26.69 4.04
N THR A 675 28.22 -26.11 3.35
CA THR A 675 29.52 -25.73 3.91
C THR A 675 29.40 -24.80 5.13
N GLY A 676 30.28 -25.04 6.11
CA GLY A 676 30.39 -24.30 7.36
C GLY A 676 29.46 -24.75 8.49
N LYS A 677 28.45 -25.58 8.22
CA LYS A 677 27.46 -26.02 9.20
C LYS A 677 27.89 -27.24 10.02
N THR A 678 27.46 -27.33 11.27
CA THR A 678 27.63 -28.50 12.16
C THR A 678 26.96 -29.75 11.57
N HIS A 679 25.83 -29.59 10.89
CA HIS A 679 25.20 -30.65 10.09
C HIS A 679 25.08 -30.20 8.62
N ALA A 680 25.86 -30.82 7.73
CA ALA A 680 25.90 -30.47 6.29
C ALA A 680 25.43 -31.61 5.37
N THR A 681 25.03 -32.76 5.92
CA THR A 681 24.66 -33.95 5.15
C THR A 681 23.50 -33.70 4.19
N SER A 682 23.60 -34.31 3.02
CA SER A 682 22.73 -34.13 1.85
C SER A 682 22.15 -35.46 1.39
N GLY A 683 21.01 -35.41 0.69
CA GLY A 683 20.36 -36.55 0.05
C GLY A 683 19.85 -36.19 -1.34
N ALA A 684 18.88 -36.95 -1.84
CA ALA A 684 18.38 -36.78 -3.20
C ALA A 684 17.57 -35.48 -3.41
N ILE A 685 17.58 -34.99 -4.65
CA ILE A 685 16.52 -34.16 -5.21
C ILE A 685 15.52 -35.10 -5.90
N THR A 686 14.27 -35.10 -5.45
CA THR A 686 13.19 -35.94 -6.00
C THR A 686 12.11 -35.07 -6.64
N LEU A 687 11.89 -35.25 -7.94
CA LEU A 687 11.08 -34.39 -8.80
C LEU A 687 9.78 -35.07 -9.24
N GLY A 688 8.67 -34.32 -9.18
CA GLY A 688 7.39 -34.64 -9.82
C GLY A 688 7.32 -34.09 -11.24
N THR A 689 6.17 -33.53 -11.63
CA THR A 689 6.01 -32.85 -12.92
C THR A 689 6.52 -31.41 -12.83
N LEU A 690 7.31 -30.96 -13.82
CA LEU A 690 7.84 -29.60 -13.89
C LEU A 690 7.54 -28.98 -15.26
N THR A 691 7.12 -27.72 -15.29
CA THR A 691 7.00 -26.86 -16.47
C THR A 691 7.71 -25.53 -16.21
N ALA A 692 8.53 -25.05 -17.15
CA ALA A 692 9.22 -23.76 -17.08
C ALA A 692 9.68 -23.28 -18.48
N GLY A 693 10.20 -22.06 -18.57
CA GLY A 693 10.98 -21.58 -19.72
C GLY A 693 12.34 -22.26 -19.79
N THR A 694 13.06 -22.30 -18.67
CA THR A 694 14.28 -23.10 -18.48
C THR A 694 14.25 -23.81 -17.13
N VAL A 695 14.90 -24.96 -17.04
CA VAL A 695 15.02 -25.78 -15.82
C VAL A 695 16.48 -26.10 -15.54
N SER A 696 16.96 -25.73 -14.36
CA SER A 696 18.29 -26.07 -13.85
C SER A 696 18.16 -26.77 -12.50
N VAL A 697 18.48 -28.07 -12.45
CA VAL A 697 18.48 -28.87 -11.22
C VAL A 697 19.92 -29.29 -10.90
N LEU A 698 20.41 -28.95 -9.71
CA LEU A 698 21.82 -29.08 -9.36
C LEU A 698 21.98 -29.58 -7.91
N ASN A 699 22.35 -30.85 -7.76
CA ASN A 699 22.69 -31.44 -6.47
C ASN A 699 24.20 -31.36 -6.23
N ARG A 700 24.62 -30.32 -5.49
CA ARG A 700 26.00 -30.10 -5.02
C ARG A 700 26.30 -30.86 -3.71
N GLY A 701 25.41 -31.76 -3.29
CA GLY A 701 25.55 -32.51 -2.05
C GLY A 701 26.77 -33.44 -2.08
N PRO A 702 27.74 -33.32 -1.16
CA PRO A 702 28.94 -34.16 -1.15
C PRO A 702 28.71 -35.57 -0.56
N THR A 703 27.49 -35.86 -0.07
CA THR A 703 27.14 -37.13 0.57
C THR A 703 26.77 -38.18 -0.48
N ALA A 704 27.15 -39.44 -0.30
CA ALA A 704 26.65 -40.53 -1.15
C ALA A 704 25.12 -40.64 -1.05
N GLY A 705 24.43 -40.85 -2.18
CA GLY A 705 22.97 -40.75 -2.28
C GLY A 705 22.44 -39.33 -2.48
N SER A 706 23.30 -38.37 -2.83
CA SER A 706 22.90 -37.03 -3.29
C SER A 706 22.40 -37.05 -4.73
N ASP A 707 21.40 -37.89 -5.00
CA ASP A 707 20.94 -38.24 -6.34
C ASP A 707 20.03 -37.15 -6.96
N VAL A 708 19.69 -37.31 -8.24
CA VAL A 708 18.59 -36.60 -8.91
C VAL A 708 17.62 -37.64 -9.47
N ILE A 709 16.39 -37.65 -8.95
CA ILE A 709 15.38 -38.69 -9.18
C ILE A 709 14.14 -38.05 -9.84
N LEU A 710 13.71 -38.57 -10.99
CA LEU A 710 12.56 -38.08 -11.74
C LEU A 710 11.41 -39.08 -11.68
N ASN A 711 10.33 -38.68 -11.02
CA ASN A 711 9.07 -39.43 -10.93
C ASN A 711 7.94 -38.81 -11.78
N GLY A 712 8.18 -37.67 -12.42
CA GLY A 712 7.29 -37.03 -13.39
C GLY A 712 8.04 -36.43 -14.58
N THR A 713 7.31 -35.77 -15.48
CA THR A 713 7.86 -35.16 -16.70
C THR A 713 8.37 -33.75 -16.45
N VAL A 714 9.56 -33.43 -16.97
CA VAL A 714 10.19 -32.12 -16.91
C VAL A 714 10.18 -31.46 -18.29
N THR A 715 9.48 -30.32 -18.40
CA THR A 715 9.30 -29.57 -19.65
C THR A 715 9.93 -28.18 -19.55
N ALA A 716 10.90 -27.91 -20.44
CA ALA A 716 11.42 -26.57 -20.68
C ALA A 716 10.88 -26.04 -22.02
N SER A 717 10.46 -24.76 -22.05
CA SER A 717 9.71 -24.15 -23.15
C SER A 717 10.41 -22.98 -23.86
N GLY A 718 11.67 -22.70 -23.50
CA GLY A 718 12.47 -21.61 -24.06
C GLY A 718 13.03 -21.86 -25.47
N SER A 719 14.11 -21.14 -25.78
CA SER A 719 14.83 -21.20 -27.07
C SER A 719 16.36 -21.09 -26.93
N GLY A 720 16.89 -21.51 -25.78
CA GLY A 720 18.31 -21.46 -25.43
C GLY A 720 18.98 -22.83 -25.52
N ALA A 721 20.24 -22.88 -25.98
CA ALA A 721 20.99 -24.12 -26.22
C ALA A 721 21.22 -25.04 -24.99
N ASN A 722 20.80 -24.62 -23.79
CA ASN A 722 20.88 -25.34 -22.51
C ASN A 722 19.61 -25.11 -21.66
N GLU A 723 18.44 -25.18 -22.28
CA GLU A 723 17.12 -25.03 -21.62
C GLU A 723 16.90 -25.94 -20.42
N LEU A 724 17.46 -27.16 -20.45
CA LEU A 724 17.14 -28.23 -19.52
C LEU A 724 18.43 -28.89 -19.02
N VAL A 725 18.85 -28.56 -17.80
CA VAL A 725 20.07 -29.06 -17.17
C VAL A 725 19.73 -29.75 -15.85
N LEU A 726 20.20 -30.98 -15.68
CA LEU A 726 20.09 -31.74 -14.43
C LEU A 726 21.47 -32.27 -14.06
N ALA A 727 21.88 -32.13 -12.80
CA ALA A 727 23.25 -32.44 -12.39
C ALA A 727 23.33 -32.95 -10.95
N THR A 728 24.20 -33.91 -10.70
CA THR A 728 24.67 -34.29 -9.37
C THR A 728 26.19 -34.52 -9.35
N ASP A 729 26.85 -33.95 -8.33
CA ASP A 729 28.30 -34.06 -8.14
C ASP A 729 28.72 -35.46 -7.63
N ALA A 730 27.92 -36.07 -6.76
CA ALA A 730 28.29 -37.26 -5.99
C ALA A 730 27.29 -38.44 -6.10
N GLY A 731 26.12 -38.20 -6.71
CA GLY A 731 25.03 -39.17 -6.80
C GLY A 731 24.80 -39.74 -8.21
N ALA A 732 23.70 -40.47 -8.34
CA ALA A 732 23.18 -41.02 -9.58
C ALA A 732 22.06 -40.15 -10.18
N PHE A 733 21.86 -40.26 -11.49
CA PHE A 733 20.64 -39.82 -12.17
C PHE A 733 19.68 -41.01 -12.31
N THR A 734 18.44 -40.87 -11.84
CA THR A 734 17.43 -41.94 -11.90
C THR A 734 16.14 -41.43 -12.51
N ASN A 735 15.84 -41.86 -13.74
CA ASN A 735 14.56 -41.59 -14.39
C ASN A 735 13.58 -42.77 -14.23
N ASN A 736 12.48 -42.53 -13.51
CA ASN A 736 11.35 -43.45 -13.36
C ASN A 736 10.14 -43.07 -14.25
N ALA A 737 10.14 -41.87 -14.85
CA ALA A 737 9.05 -41.34 -15.67
C ALA A 737 9.12 -41.76 -17.16
N GLY A 738 10.13 -42.54 -17.56
CA GLY A 738 10.20 -43.18 -18.88
C GLY A 738 10.84 -42.33 -19.99
N ALA A 739 10.72 -42.80 -21.24
CA ALA A 739 11.43 -42.22 -22.38
C ALA A 739 11.01 -40.78 -22.76
N SER A 740 9.89 -40.28 -22.22
CA SER A 740 9.39 -38.90 -22.43
C SER A 740 9.55 -38.01 -21.18
N ALA A 741 10.38 -38.42 -20.22
CA ALA A 741 10.57 -37.71 -18.95
C ALA A 741 11.21 -36.32 -19.07
N LEU A 742 11.94 -36.04 -20.16
CA LEU A 742 12.58 -34.76 -20.44
C LEU A 742 12.07 -34.22 -21.78
N SER A 743 11.59 -32.98 -21.79
CA SER A 743 11.12 -32.26 -22.98
C SER A 743 11.72 -30.85 -23.00
N ALA A 744 12.31 -30.45 -24.13
CA ALA A 744 12.87 -29.12 -24.37
C ALA A 744 12.36 -28.61 -25.72
N ALA A 745 11.59 -27.52 -25.73
CA ALA A 745 10.70 -27.19 -26.85
C ALA A 745 11.41 -26.79 -28.16
N ALA A 746 12.69 -26.41 -28.11
CA ALA A 746 13.49 -26.10 -29.29
C ALA A 746 14.95 -26.62 -29.22
N SER A 747 15.29 -27.44 -28.22
CA SER A 747 16.67 -27.56 -27.74
C SER A 747 17.03 -28.95 -27.20
N ARG A 748 18.11 -29.04 -26.40
CA ARG A 748 18.67 -30.27 -25.82
C ARG A 748 18.55 -30.30 -24.30
N PHE A 749 18.62 -31.50 -23.72
CA PHE A 749 18.89 -31.68 -22.29
C PHE A 749 20.36 -32.03 -22.03
N LEU A 750 20.89 -31.63 -20.87
CA LEU A 750 22.19 -32.06 -20.35
C LEU A 750 21.99 -32.69 -18.97
N VAL A 751 22.40 -33.96 -18.82
CA VAL A 751 22.33 -34.70 -17.55
C VAL A 751 23.75 -35.02 -17.08
N TYR A 752 24.14 -34.51 -15.91
CA TYR A 752 25.43 -34.79 -15.27
C TYR A 752 25.23 -35.74 -14.07
N ALA A 753 26.03 -36.79 -13.94
CA ALA A 753 26.02 -37.66 -12.77
C ALA A 753 27.42 -38.19 -12.41
N ALA A 754 27.61 -38.63 -11.17
CA ALA A 754 28.92 -39.10 -10.71
C ALA A 754 29.38 -40.38 -11.43
N LYS A 755 28.45 -41.30 -11.74
CA LYS A 755 28.77 -42.59 -12.39
C LYS A 755 27.70 -43.04 -13.38
N LYS A 756 28.12 -43.69 -14.47
CA LYS A 756 27.18 -44.30 -15.42
C LYS A 756 26.51 -45.54 -14.86
N THR A 757 27.26 -46.42 -14.20
CA THR A 757 26.79 -47.76 -13.79
C THR A 757 25.71 -47.75 -12.70
N THR A 758 25.57 -46.65 -11.96
CA THR A 758 24.52 -46.46 -10.95
C THR A 758 23.35 -45.59 -11.46
N SER A 759 23.43 -45.05 -12.68
CA SER A 759 22.43 -44.13 -13.22
C SER A 759 21.47 -44.86 -14.19
N SER A 760 20.18 -44.54 -14.11
CA SER A 760 19.12 -45.07 -14.99
C SER A 760 18.56 -43.97 -15.87
N THR A 761 18.69 -44.09 -17.19
CA THR A 761 18.12 -43.12 -18.15
C THR A 761 16.61 -43.31 -18.37
N GLY A 762 16.00 -44.38 -17.87
CA GLY A 762 14.56 -44.66 -18.04
C GLY A 762 14.09 -44.78 -19.50
N GLY A 763 15.01 -45.02 -20.45
CA GLY A 763 14.71 -45.05 -21.89
C GLY A 763 14.91 -43.71 -22.62
N LEU A 764 15.36 -42.64 -21.93
CA LEU A 764 15.84 -41.42 -22.58
C LEU A 764 17.06 -41.72 -23.47
N THR A 765 17.14 -41.04 -24.62
CA THR A 765 18.23 -41.16 -25.59
C THR A 765 19.06 -39.88 -25.65
N GLY A 766 20.37 -40.02 -25.85
CA GLY A 766 21.33 -38.92 -25.91
C GLY A 766 22.75 -39.44 -26.13
N GLY A 767 23.69 -38.55 -26.46
CA GLY A 767 25.12 -38.88 -26.47
C GLY A 767 25.64 -39.16 -25.06
N VAL A 768 26.81 -39.80 -24.98
CA VAL A 768 27.46 -40.12 -23.69
C VAL A 768 28.88 -39.57 -23.69
N ILE A 769 29.15 -38.68 -22.74
CA ILE A 769 30.45 -38.04 -22.52
C ILE A 769 30.98 -38.53 -21.16
N ARG A 770 32.30 -38.79 -21.06
CA ARG A 770 32.96 -39.29 -19.84
C ARG A 770 34.04 -38.34 -19.35
N TYR A 771 34.43 -38.51 -18.09
CA TYR A 771 35.41 -37.67 -17.41
C TYR A 771 35.05 -36.17 -17.51
N LYS A 772 33.78 -35.84 -17.22
CA LYS A 772 33.23 -34.48 -17.18
C LYS A 772 32.32 -34.30 -15.97
N THR A 773 32.55 -33.24 -15.20
CA THR A 773 31.66 -32.77 -14.12
C THR A 773 31.00 -31.45 -14.53
N TYR A 774 29.97 -31.03 -13.80
CA TYR A 774 29.32 -29.73 -14.02
C TYR A 774 30.33 -28.56 -13.96
N ASP A 775 31.26 -28.54 -13.00
CA ASP A 775 32.25 -27.47 -12.87
C ASP A 775 33.37 -27.55 -13.93
N THR A 776 33.79 -28.76 -14.32
CA THR A 776 34.91 -28.93 -15.28
C THR A 776 34.45 -28.84 -16.75
N TYR A 777 33.14 -28.92 -17.00
CA TYR A 777 32.57 -28.78 -18.33
C TYR A 777 31.13 -28.27 -18.25
N ALA A 778 31.00 -27.02 -17.79
CA ALA A 778 29.72 -26.37 -17.58
C ALA A 778 28.84 -26.33 -18.84
N PRO A 779 27.49 -26.24 -18.73
CA PRO A 779 26.57 -26.27 -19.87
C PRO A 779 26.93 -25.37 -21.06
N GLY A 780 27.45 -24.16 -20.81
CA GLY A 780 27.89 -23.23 -21.84
C GLY A 780 29.13 -23.67 -22.64
N SER A 781 29.86 -24.67 -22.17
CA SER A 781 31.06 -25.24 -22.81
C SER A 781 30.80 -26.55 -23.57
N VAL A 782 29.64 -27.19 -23.40
CA VAL A 782 29.29 -28.46 -24.04
C VAL A 782 28.99 -28.23 -25.52
N THR A 783 29.95 -28.60 -26.39
CA THR A 783 29.93 -28.34 -27.84
C THR A 783 29.18 -29.40 -28.66
N GLU A 784 28.85 -30.54 -28.05
CA GLU A 784 28.24 -31.70 -28.69
C GLU A 784 26.76 -31.45 -29.02
N SER A 785 26.34 -31.79 -30.24
CA SER A 785 24.97 -31.55 -30.72
C SER A 785 23.96 -32.57 -30.15
N GLY A 786 22.74 -32.10 -29.89
CA GLY A 786 21.69 -32.89 -29.26
C GLY A 786 21.93 -33.13 -27.76
N SER A 787 21.02 -33.89 -27.13
CA SER A 787 21.03 -34.16 -25.69
C SER A 787 22.19 -35.05 -25.25
N GLN A 788 22.76 -34.79 -24.08
CA GLN A 788 23.95 -35.47 -23.57
C GLN A 788 23.77 -36.00 -22.14
N PHE A 789 24.33 -37.18 -21.89
CA PHE A 789 24.63 -37.70 -20.56
C PHE A 789 26.13 -37.58 -20.30
N LEU A 790 26.51 -36.77 -19.31
CA LEU A 790 27.88 -36.53 -18.91
C LEU A 790 28.14 -37.24 -17.59
N TYR A 791 29.16 -38.10 -17.55
CA TYR A 791 29.55 -38.79 -16.33
C TYR A 791 30.93 -38.36 -15.87
N ALA A 792 31.08 -38.17 -14.56
CA ALA A 792 32.37 -37.90 -13.94
C ALA A 792 33.32 -39.11 -14.04
N ASP A 793 32.76 -40.32 -14.15
CA ASP A 793 33.54 -41.56 -14.16
C ASP A 793 34.25 -41.88 -15.48
N ARG A 794 35.35 -42.63 -15.32
CA ARG A 794 36.16 -43.20 -16.40
C ARG A 794 35.83 -44.68 -16.57
N PRO A 795 35.52 -45.15 -17.80
CA PRO A 795 35.16 -46.54 -18.06
C PRO A 795 36.40 -47.45 -18.01
N LEU A 796 36.41 -48.41 -17.09
CA LEU A 796 37.48 -49.39 -16.95
C LEU A 796 36.98 -50.79 -17.37
N THR A 797 37.75 -51.46 -18.23
CA THR A 797 37.50 -52.84 -18.66
C THR A 797 38.55 -53.75 -18.07
N LEU A 798 38.14 -54.83 -17.39
CA LEU A 798 39.05 -55.90 -16.96
C LEU A 798 38.87 -57.11 -17.87
N THR A 799 39.96 -57.59 -18.46
CA THR A 799 39.97 -58.72 -19.41
C THR A 799 40.77 -59.86 -18.80
N ALA A 800 40.21 -61.08 -18.79
CA ALA A 800 41.00 -62.25 -18.47
C ALA A 800 41.88 -62.64 -19.66
N ASP A 801 43.17 -62.83 -19.42
CA ASP A 801 44.13 -63.11 -20.49
C ASP A 801 43.95 -64.54 -21.00
N SER A 802 43.65 -64.70 -22.28
CA SER A 802 43.61 -66.01 -22.94
C SER A 802 44.94 -66.76 -22.79
N LYS A 803 44.87 -68.07 -22.56
CA LYS A 803 46.01 -68.97 -22.34
C LYS A 803 45.89 -70.20 -23.24
N SER A 804 47.00 -70.93 -23.40
CA SER A 804 47.00 -72.25 -24.02
C SER A 804 47.83 -73.24 -23.21
N VAL A 805 47.47 -74.52 -23.31
CA VAL A 805 48.14 -75.63 -22.63
C VAL A 805 47.97 -76.91 -23.45
N THR A 806 48.88 -77.88 -23.33
CA THR A 806 48.73 -79.18 -24.01
C THR A 806 47.85 -80.13 -23.19
N GLN A 807 47.05 -80.95 -23.87
CA GLN A 807 46.15 -81.93 -23.25
C GLN A 807 46.90 -82.84 -22.27
N GLY A 808 46.36 -82.99 -21.05
CA GLY A 808 46.94 -83.79 -19.96
C GLY A 808 47.78 -82.99 -18.95
N ALA A 809 48.14 -81.74 -19.24
CA ALA A 809 48.80 -80.85 -18.28
C ALA A 809 47.77 -80.01 -17.49
N SER A 810 48.13 -79.62 -16.27
CA SER A 810 47.28 -78.77 -15.41
C SER A 810 47.02 -77.40 -16.02
N PRO A 811 45.83 -76.79 -15.80
CA PRO A 811 45.55 -75.43 -16.24
C PRO A 811 46.63 -74.42 -15.77
N PRO A 812 47.07 -73.50 -16.64
CA PRO A 812 48.07 -72.50 -16.30
C PRO A 812 47.48 -71.44 -15.35
N THR A 813 48.36 -70.72 -14.63
CA THR A 813 47.96 -69.57 -13.81
C THR A 813 47.19 -68.56 -14.64
N LEU A 814 45.94 -68.31 -14.25
CA LEU A 814 45.07 -67.33 -14.88
C LEU A 814 45.57 -65.92 -14.55
N THR A 815 45.66 -65.05 -15.53
CA THR A 815 46.04 -63.63 -15.36
C THR A 815 45.04 -62.73 -16.07
N TRP A 816 45.14 -61.43 -15.85
CA TRP A 816 44.23 -60.43 -16.39
C TRP A 816 44.96 -59.13 -16.71
N THR A 817 44.35 -58.35 -17.59
CA THR A 817 44.79 -57.02 -18.01
C THR A 817 43.65 -56.00 -17.87
N ALA A 818 43.99 -54.72 -17.73
CA ALA A 818 43.02 -53.63 -17.70
C ALA A 818 43.14 -52.74 -18.94
N GLY A 819 42.02 -52.39 -19.55
CA GLY A 819 41.90 -51.42 -20.64
C GLY A 819 41.03 -50.24 -20.23
N GLY A 820 41.27 -49.06 -20.84
CA GLY A 820 40.58 -47.81 -20.50
C GLY A 820 41.33 -46.91 -19.52
N LEU A 821 42.62 -47.18 -19.24
CA LEU A 821 43.48 -46.26 -18.49
C LEU A 821 43.78 -44.99 -19.31
N GLU A 822 43.60 -43.82 -18.69
CA GLU A 822 43.82 -42.50 -19.28
C GLU A 822 45.06 -41.81 -18.68
N GLY A 823 45.54 -40.73 -19.30
CA GLY A 823 46.49 -39.79 -18.67
C GLY A 823 47.90 -40.30 -18.31
N GLY A 824 48.20 -41.59 -18.53
CA GLY A 824 49.39 -42.24 -17.99
C GLY A 824 49.16 -42.97 -16.65
N ASP A 825 47.91 -43.07 -16.20
CA ASP A 825 47.53 -43.83 -15.01
C ASP A 825 47.93 -45.32 -15.14
N THR A 826 48.25 -45.96 -14.02
CA THR A 826 48.67 -47.38 -13.97
C THR A 826 47.75 -48.21 -13.07
N ILE A 827 47.63 -49.51 -13.36
CA ILE A 827 46.80 -50.46 -12.61
C ILE A 827 47.04 -50.34 -11.09
N GLY A 828 48.30 -50.37 -10.65
CA GLY A 828 48.66 -50.30 -9.23
C GLY A 828 48.43 -48.95 -8.54
N ALA A 829 48.08 -47.90 -9.29
CA ALA A 829 47.71 -46.59 -8.74
C ALA A 829 46.18 -46.40 -8.63
N ILE A 830 45.40 -47.05 -9.51
CA ILE A 830 43.95 -46.83 -9.64
C ILE A 830 43.07 -48.00 -9.17
N LEU A 831 43.67 -49.16 -8.90
CA LEU A 831 42.98 -50.38 -8.44
C LEU A 831 43.65 -50.92 -7.17
N SER A 832 42.84 -51.43 -6.24
CA SER A 832 43.31 -52.31 -5.16
C SER A 832 42.45 -53.57 -5.07
N GLY A 833 43.05 -54.67 -4.58
CA GLY A 833 42.47 -56.00 -4.69
C GLY A 833 42.74 -56.64 -6.06
N THR A 834 42.09 -57.76 -6.34
CA THR A 834 42.27 -58.53 -7.59
C THR A 834 40.95 -59.13 -8.07
N PRO A 835 40.66 -59.14 -9.39
CA PRO A 835 39.50 -59.81 -9.93
C PRO A 835 39.59 -61.32 -9.74
N LEU A 836 38.44 -61.98 -9.60
CA LEU A 836 38.36 -63.43 -9.47
C LEU A 836 38.34 -64.05 -10.85
N LEU A 837 39.33 -64.91 -11.14
CA LEU A 837 39.44 -65.67 -12.38
C LEU A 837 39.14 -67.15 -12.13
N THR A 838 38.33 -67.77 -12.98
CA THR A 838 37.97 -69.18 -12.90
C THR A 838 37.88 -69.82 -14.29
N THR A 839 38.06 -71.13 -14.37
CA THR A 839 37.80 -71.91 -15.59
C THR A 839 37.29 -73.30 -15.22
N THR A 840 36.53 -73.93 -16.12
CA THR A 840 36.02 -75.31 -15.98
C THR A 840 37.00 -76.36 -16.49
N ALA A 841 38.12 -75.93 -17.09
CA ALA A 841 39.20 -76.84 -17.50
C ALA A 841 39.91 -77.47 -16.29
N THR A 842 40.28 -78.73 -16.43
CA THR A 842 41.11 -79.48 -15.47
C THR A 842 42.21 -80.24 -16.23
N ALA A 843 43.18 -80.84 -15.53
CA ALA A 843 44.22 -81.64 -16.19
C ALA A 843 43.68 -82.83 -17.02
N GLY A 844 42.47 -83.32 -16.69
CA GLY A 844 41.77 -84.38 -17.43
C GLY A 844 40.86 -83.90 -18.56
N SER A 845 40.77 -82.59 -18.81
CA SER A 845 39.91 -82.04 -19.85
C SER A 845 40.42 -82.39 -21.27
N PRO A 846 39.54 -82.78 -22.21
CA PRO A 846 39.93 -83.06 -23.59
C PRO A 846 40.43 -81.81 -24.33
N ALA A 847 41.09 -82.02 -25.48
CA ALA A 847 41.47 -80.91 -26.36
C ALA A 847 40.22 -80.13 -26.82
N GLY A 848 40.27 -78.80 -26.70
CA GLY A 848 39.09 -77.94 -26.84
C GLY A 848 39.31 -76.52 -26.31
N SER A 849 38.23 -75.74 -26.30
CA SER A 849 38.21 -74.35 -25.86
C SER A 849 37.39 -74.20 -24.58
N TYR A 850 37.99 -73.62 -23.53
CA TYR A 850 37.37 -73.45 -22.21
C TYR A 850 37.36 -71.97 -21.82
N THR A 851 36.22 -71.45 -21.37
CA THR A 851 36.12 -70.06 -20.92
C THR A 851 36.95 -69.84 -19.65
N ILE A 852 37.66 -68.72 -19.61
CA ILE A 852 38.22 -68.12 -18.39
C ILE A 852 37.25 -67.03 -17.96
N ALA A 853 36.35 -67.36 -17.04
CA ALA A 853 35.38 -66.42 -16.50
C ALA A 853 36.04 -65.46 -15.50
N ILE A 854 35.68 -64.18 -15.58
CA ILE A 854 36.17 -63.10 -14.73
C ILE A 854 35.01 -62.45 -13.96
N ALA A 855 35.23 -62.20 -12.67
CA ALA A 855 34.31 -61.48 -11.79
C ALA A 855 35.08 -60.40 -10.99
N PRO A 856 34.41 -59.39 -10.39
CA PRO A 856 35.09 -58.30 -9.69
C PRO A 856 36.03 -58.73 -8.56
N GLY A 857 35.80 -59.90 -7.94
CA GLY A 857 36.64 -60.41 -6.86
C GLY A 857 36.70 -59.44 -5.68
N SER A 858 37.89 -58.98 -5.32
CA SER A 858 38.14 -57.98 -4.27
C SER A 858 38.42 -56.58 -4.82
N VAL A 859 38.17 -56.32 -6.12
CA VAL A 859 38.52 -55.06 -6.76
C VAL A 859 37.74 -53.86 -6.21
N THR A 860 38.49 -52.82 -5.84
CA THR A 860 38.00 -51.45 -5.64
C THR A 860 38.79 -50.48 -6.52
N THR A 861 38.12 -49.45 -7.06
CA THR A 861 38.74 -48.42 -7.90
C THR A 861 38.91 -47.09 -7.17
N SER A 862 39.93 -46.32 -7.56
CA SER A 862 40.17 -44.92 -7.18
C SER A 862 40.30 -44.05 -8.46
N GLY A 863 40.74 -42.78 -8.35
CA GLY A 863 41.08 -41.95 -9.51
C GLY A 863 39.94 -41.64 -10.50
N GLY A 864 38.68 -41.78 -10.06
CA GLY A 864 37.49 -41.60 -10.90
C GLY A 864 37.13 -42.80 -11.78
N TYR A 865 37.82 -43.94 -11.69
CA TYR A 865 37.52 -45.12 -12.52
C TYR A 865 36.34 -45.94 -12.00
N THR A 866 35.56 -46.49 -12.92
CA THR A 866 34.48 -47.45 -12.67
C THR A 866 34.71 -48.69 -13.52
N VAL A 867 34.73 -49.89 -12.91
CA VAL A 867 34.71 -51.15 -13.67
C VAL A 867 33.34 -51.27 -14.34
N GLU A 868 33.32 -51.20 -15.67
CA GLU A 868 32.10 -51.23 -16.49
C GLU A 868 31.98 -52.51 -17.32
N SER A 869 33.12 -53.11 -17.70
CA SER A 869 33.16 -54.32 -18.52
C SER A 869 34.12 -55.36 -17.93
N LEU A 870 33.68 -56.62 -17.97
CA LEU A 870 34.44 -57.79 -17.57
C LEU A 870 34.46 -58.76 -18.75
N VAL A 871 35.60 -58.89 -19.42
CA VAL A 871 35.74 -59.66 -20.67
C VAL A 871 36.34 -61.04 -20.37
N PRO A 872 35.60 -62.14 -20.58
CA PRO A 872 36.15 -63.49 -20.42
C PRO A 872 37.28 -63.79 -21.40
N GLY A 873 38.26 -64.53 -20.94
CA GLY A 873 39.35 -65.07 -21.75
C GLY A 873 39.05 -66.49 -22.22
N THR A 874 39.97 -67.07 -22.98
CA THR A 874 39.89 -68.45 -23.46
C THR A 874 41.13 -69.23 -23.05
N LEU A 875 40.95 -70.39 -22.41
CA LEU A 875 41.96 -71.41 -22.20
C LEU A 875 41.81 -72.48 -23.30
N THR A 876 42.72 -72.49 -24.26
CA THR A 876 42.77 -73.50 -25.32
C THR A 876 43.61 -74.70 -24.89
N ILE A 877 42.98 -75.87 -24.74
CA ILE A 877 43.69 -77.14 -24.57
C ILE A 877 44.01 -77.68 -25.97
N ALA A 878 45.28 -77.62 -26.36
CA ALA A 878 45.77 -78.15 -27.62
C ALA A 878 45.95 -79.67 -27.56
N ALA A 879 45.51 -80.37 -28.61
CA ALA A 879 45.86 -81.77 -28.83
C ALA A 879 47.38 -81.92 -29.00
N PRO A 880 47.99 -83.06 -28.60
CA PRO A 880 49.42 -83.28 -28.74
C PRO A 880 49.86 -83.25 -30.22
N PRO A 881 51.01 -82.66 -30.56
CA PRO A 881 51.43 -82.47 -31.95
C PRO A 881 51.85 -83.80 -32.61
N VAL A 882 51.12 -84.21 -33.64
CA VAL A 882 51.56 -85.29 -34.54
C VAL A 882 52.77 -84.83 -35.34
N SER A 883 53.93 -85.44 -35.08
CA SER A 883 55.20 -85.11 -35.73
C SER A 883 55.41 -85.93 -37.02
N PRO A 884 56.15 -85.41 -38.02
CA PRO A 884 56.06 -85.89 -39.41
C PRO A 884 56.85 -87.18 -39.68
N VAL A 885 56.45 -87.88 -40.76
CA VAL A 885 57.12 -89.07 -41.30
C VAL A 885 57.81 -88.72 -42.62
N SER A 886 59.03 -89.22 -42.84
CA SER A 886 59.82 -88.99 -44.06
C SER A 886 59.45 -89.95 -45.21
N PRO A 887 59.73 -89.63 -46.50
CA PRO A 887 59.04 -90.27 -47.64
C PRO A 887 59.73 -91.51 -48.26
N PRO A 888 58.97 -92.43 -48.88
CA PRO A 888 59.45 -93.42 -49.87
C PRO A 888 59.46 -92.89 -51.33
N PRO A 889 60.09 -93.62 -52.30
CA PRO A 889 60.45 -93.08 -53.63
C PRO A 889 59.49 -93.40 -54.82
N PRO A 890 59.63 -92.69 -55.98
CA PRO A 890 59.03 -93.00 -57.31
C PRO A 890 59.79 -94.13 -58.05
N PRO A 891 59.54 -94.51 -59.34
CA PRO A 891 58.64 -94.01 -60.42
C PRO A 891 57.56 -95.06 -60.90
N VAL A 892 57.04 -95.26 -62.14
CA VAL A 892 57.39 -94.97 -63.57
C VAL A 892 56.15 -95.14 -64.54
N VAL A 893 56.33 -94.82 -65.85
CA VAL A 893 55.67 -95.44 -67.07
C VAL A 893 54.17 -95.13 -67.35
N THR A 894 53.63 -94.76 -68.54
CA THR A 894 54.04 -94.25 -69.91
C THR A 894 52.73 -93.95 -70.75
N PRO A 895 52.72 -93.60 -72.08
CA PRO A 895 53.39 -92.51 -72.85
C PRO A 895 52.50 -91.81 -73.95
N VAL A 896 53.10 -90.92 -74.79
CA VAL A 896 52.65 -90.39 -76.14
C VAL A 896 51.39 -89.47 -76.16
N ALA A 897 51.34 -88.20 -76.65
CA ALA A 897 52.15 -87.30 -77.54
C ALA A 897 51.81 -87.32 -79.08
N PRO A 898 52.26 -86.37 -79.96
CA PRO A 898 52.69 -84.98 -79.75
C PRO A 898 51.94 -83.88 -80.63
N PRO A 899 52.48 -83.16 -81.66
CA PRO A 899 52.42 -81.66 -81.76
C PRO A 899 51.83 -81.15 -83.13
N PRO A 900 52.06 -79.91 -83.69
CA PRO A 900 52.82 -78.71 -83.24
C PRO A 900 52.24 -77.27 -83.48
N VAL A 901 52.81 -76.29 -82.75
CA VAL A 901 53.21 -74.87 -83.08
C VAL A 901 52.40 -74.00 -84.08
N VAL A 902 51.98 -72.78 -83.65
CA VAL A 902 52.16 -71.43 -84.29
C VAL A 902 51.58 -70.30 -83.39
N THR A 903 51.94 -69.03 -83.61
CA THR A 903 51.57 -67.78 -82.84
C THR A 903 51.26 -66.61 -83.81
N PRO A 904 50.79 -65.38 -83.44
CA PRO A 904 50.35 -64.78 -82.14
C PRO A 904 48.98 -63.97 -82.24
N VAL A 905 48.86 -62.80 -81.57
CA VAL A 905 47.88 -61.66 -81.71
C VAL A 905 46.79 -61.48 -80.61
N THR A 906 46.40 -60.22 -80.35
CA THR A 906 45.46 -59.66 -79.32
C THR A 906 44.55 -58.56 -79.94
N PRO A 907 43.56 -57.94 -79.23
CA PRO A 907 42.43 -58.42 -78.40
C PRO A 907 41.04 -57.94 -78.96
N PRO A 908 39.85 -58.41 -78.46
CA PRO A 908 38.83 -57.45 -77.93
C PRO A 908 37.70 -57.98 -76.97
N VAL A 909 37.15 -57.05 -76.14
CA VAL A 909 35.72 -56.75 -75.78
C VAL A 909 34.70 -57.83 -75.23
N GLU A 910 33.77 -57.32 -74.38
CA GLU A 910 32.64 -57.89 -73.59
C GLU A 910 31.36 -58.31 -74.39
N PRO A 911 30.38 -59.06 -73.80
CA PRO A 911 29.07 -58.48 -73.38
C PRO A 911 28.34 -59.17 -72.16
N THR A 912 27.06 -58.81 -71.87
CA THR A 912 26.36 -58.93 -70.54
C THR A 912 25.08 -59.86 -70.42
N PRO A 913 23.92 -59.61 -69.69
CA PRO A 913 23.32 -60.59 -68.72
C PRO A 913 21.78 -60.92 -68.84
N PRO A 914 21.17 -61.78 -67.96
CA PRO A 914 19.82 -61.53 -67.34
C PRO A 914 19.50 -62.22 -65.93
N SER A 915 18.25 -62.15 -65.40
CA SER A 915 17.75 -62.54 -64.01
C SER A 915 16.28 -63.15 -64.01
N PRO A 916 15.37 -63.20 -62.95
CA PRO A 916 15.40 -62.95 -61.48
C PRO A 916 14.79 -64.01 -60.40
N PRO A 917 13.50 -64.06 -59.87
CA PRO A 917 13.11 -64.54 -58.49
C PRO A 917 11.95 -65.63 -58.46
N PRO A 918 10.97 -65.85 -57.49
CA PRO A 918 10.64 -65.41 -56.07
C PRO A 918 10.07 -66.57 -55.10
N VAL A 919 9.15 -66.29 -54.11
CA VAL A 919 8.17 -67.20 -53.33
C VAL A 919 8.62 -67.80 -51.93
N VAL A 920 7.86 -68.15 -50.81
CA VAL A 920 6.60 -67.83 -50.02
C VAL A 920 6.64 -68.51 -48.57
N THR A 921 5.67 -68.35 -47.64
CA THR A 921 5.62 -68.79 -46.18
C THR A 921 4.38 -69.63 -45.70
N PRO A 922 4.35 -70.27 -44.49
CA PRO A 922 3.09 -70.44 -43.67
C PRO A 922 3.12 -70.68 -42.09
N VAL A 923 2.17 -70.05 -41.35
CA VAL A 923 1.21 -70.47 -40.23
C VAL A 923 1.61 -71.28 -38.92
N THR A 924 1.02 -70.94 -37.73
CA THR A 924 1.27 -71.58 -36.36
C THR A 924 0.12 -71.50 -35.28
N PRO A 925 -0.15 -72.53 -34.41
CA PRO A 925 -1.00 -72.55 -33.16
C PRO A 925 -0.25 -73.13 -31.89
N PRO A 926 -0.81 -73.65 -30.73
CA PRO A 926 -2.13 -73.64 -30.01
C PRO A 926 -2.09 -73.34 -28.42
N PRO A 927 -3.18 -73.48 -27.60
CA PRO A 927 -3.24 -73.08 -26.14
C PRO A 927 -3.98 -73.99 -25.09
N VAL A 928 -3.93 -73.67 -23.76
CA VAL A 928 -4.69 -74.34 -22.63
C VAL A 928 -5.11 -73.43 -21.41
N VAL A 929 -6.43 -73.23 -21.21
CA VAL A 929 -7.32 -73.24 -19.98
C VAL A 929 -7.13 -72.31 -18.73
N THR A 930 -8.26 -71.99 -18.05
CA THR A 930 -8.47 -70.99 -16.97
C THR A 930 -9.44 -71.43 -15.82
N PRO A 931 -9.62 -70.58 -14.79
CA PRO A 931 -10.83 -70.40 -13.94
C PRO A 931 -11.36 -68.91 -14.00
N VAL A 932 -12.42 -68.37 -13.35
CA VAL A 932 -13.73 -68.75 -12.75
C VAL A 932 -14.55 -67.43 -12.54
N THR A 933 -15.86 -67.44 -12.24
CA THR A 933 -16.76 -66.25 -12.13
C THR A 933 -17.48 -66.12 -10.76
N PRO A 934 -18.26 -65.03 -10.46
CA PRO A 934 -19.70 -64.99 -10.79
C PRO A 934 -20.19 -63.55 -11.24
N PRO A 935 -21.47 -63.06 -11.10
CA PRO A 935 -22.19 -62.42 -12.23
C PRO A 935 -22.63 -60.93 -12.01
N PRO A 936 -23.27 -60.26 -13.01
CA PRO A 936 -23.46 -58.80 -13.02
C PRO A 936 -24.80 -58.27 -12.49
N VAL A 937 -24.86 -56.96 -12.23
CA VAL A 937 -26.10 -56.16 -12.14
C VAL A 937 -26.23 -55.32 -13.42
N VAL A 938 -27.44 -55.25 -13.99
CA VAL A 938 -27.74 -54.50 -15.23
C VAL A 938 -28.65 -53.31 -14.93
N THR A 939 -28.24 -52.13 -15.38
CA THR A 939 -29.10 -50.97 -15.64
C THR A 939 -28.78 -50.40 -17.03
N PRO A 940 -29.75 -49.77 -17.70
CA PRO A 940 -29.76 -49.71 -19.17
C PRO A 940 -28.82 -48.66 -19.76
N VAL A 941 -28.33 -48.94 -20.97
CA VAL A 941 -27.69 -47.94 -21.84
C VAL A 941 -28.73 -46.91 -22.27
N VAL A 942 -28.61 -45.69 -21.74
CA VAL A 942 -29.17 -44.49 -22.37
C VAL A 942 -28.04 -43.86 -23.19
N THR A 943 -28.21 -43.80 -24.52
CA THR A 943 -27.29 -43.09 -25.39
C THR A 943 -27.34 -41.59 -25.11
N PRO A 944 -26.23 -40.92 -24.71
CA PRO A 944 -26.21 -39.47 -24.59
C PRO A 944 -26.42 -38.82 -25.96
N VAL A 945 -27.39 -37.94 -26.07
CA VAL A 945 -27.56 -37.08 -27.25
C VAL A 945 -26.37 -36.12 -27.33
N ALA A 946 -25.87 -35.87 -28.54
CA ALA A 946 -24.73 -34.96 -28.74
C ALA A 946 -25.06 -33.54 -28.21
N PRO A 947 -24.13 -32.88 -27.50
CA PRO A 947 -24.34 -31.51 -27.03
C PRO A 947 -24.41 -30.53 -28.21
N PRO A 948 -25.18 -29.43 -28.10
CA PRO A 948 -25.27 -28.43 -29.15
C PRO A 948 -23.94 -27.68 -29.31
N VAL A 949 -23.55 -27.42 -30.56
CA VAL A 949 -22.36 -26.62 -30.88
C VAL A 949 -22.61 -25.17 -30.51
N VAL A 950 -21.95 -24.69 -29.45
CA VAL A 950 -21.91 -23.28 -29.08
C VAL A 950 -20.70 -22.64 -29.76
N THR A 951 -20.94 -21.73 -30.70
CA THR A 951 -19.90 -20.88 -31.27
C THR A 951 -19.39 -19.87 -30.23
N PRO A 952 -18.07 -19.58 -30.15
CA PRO A 952 -17.55 -18.59 -29.22
C PRO A 952 -18.07 -17.18 -29.54
N PRO A 953 -18.23 -16.30 -28.54
CA PRO A 953 -18.57 -14.90 -28.76
C PRO A 953 -17.42 -14.17 -29.47
N LEU A 954 -17.75 -13.13 -30.25
CA LEU A 954 -16.73 -12.26 -30.85
C LEU A 954 -15.93 -11.51 -29.76
N PRO A 955 -14.65 -11.19 -30.02
CA PRO A 955 -13.88 -10.31 -29.15
C PRO A 955 -14.50 -8.89 -29.13
N PRO A 956 -14.38 -8.16 -28.00
CA PRO A 956 -14.84 -6.78 -27.92
C PRO A 956 -14.04 -5.87 -28.87
N PRO A 957 -14.64 -4.76 -29.37
CA PRO A 957 -13.92 -3.79 -30.18
C PRO A 957 -12.80 -3.09 -29.37
N PRO A 958 -11.72 -2.62 -30.02
CA PRO A 958 -10.64 -1.93 -29.34
C PRO A 958 -11.12 -0.61 -28.70
N PRO A 959 -10.48 -0.16 -27.60
CA PRO A 959 -10.89 1.05 -26.89
C PRO A 959 -10.72 2.29 -27.79
N VAL A 960 -11.81 3.07 -27.91
CA VAL A 960 -11.79 4.36 -28.59
C VAL A 960 -11.02 5.35 -27.72
N VAL A 961 -9.83 5.78 -28.18
CA VAL A 961 -9.10 6.88 -27.58
C VAL A 961 -9.90 8.17 -27.78
N PRO A 962 -10.30 8.90 -26.71
CA PRO A 962 -10.91 10.20 -26.85
C PRO A 962 -9.90 11.18 -27.46
N LEU A 963 -10.27 11.87 -28.55
CA LEU A 963 -9.50 13.03 -28.98
C LEU A 963 -9.56 14.10 -27.87
N PRO A 964 -8.48 14.86 -27.65
CA PRO A 964 -8.51 15.99 -26.71
C PRO A 964 -9.57 17.00 -27.17
N PRO A 965 -10.32 17.64 -26.25
CA PRO A 965 -11.38 18.56 -26.61
C PRO A 965 -10.82 19.76 -27.39
N ALA A 966 -11.33 19.96 -28.61
CA ALA A 966 -10.97 21.11 -29.42
C ALA A 966 -11.45 22.40 -28.73
N ILE A 967 -10.52 23.29 -28.41
CA ILE A 967 -10.84 24.59 -27.80
C ILE A 967 -11.56 25.45 -28.83
N THR A 968 -12.87 25.63 -28.67
CA THR A 968 -13.72 26.53 -29.47
C THR A 968 -13.50 27.99 -29.06
N GLY A 969 -12.28 28.48 -29.24
CA GLY A 969 -11.92 29.88 -29.05
C GLY A 969 -12.61 30.78 -30.08
N THR A 970 -13.63 31.52 -29.66
CA THR A 970 -14.39 32.44 -30.54
C THR A 970 -13.56 33.64 -30.94
N THR A 971 -13.10 33.70 -32.19
CA THR A 971 -12.33 34.83 -32.73
C THR A 971 -13.23 36.00 -33.13
N THR A 972 -13.56 36.88 -32.18
CA THR A 972 -14.07 38.23 -32.49
C THR A 972 -12.89 39.17 -32.73
N GLY A 973 -12.57 39.45 -34.00
CA GLY A 973 -11.58 40.47 -34.36
C GLY A 973 -12.20 41.85 -34.55
N ILE A 974 -11.46 42.90 -34.19
CA ILE A 974 -11.41 44.27 -34.77
C ILE A 974 -10.44 45.11 -33.89
N GLY A 975 -9.69 46.04 -34.49
CA GLY A 975 -9.09 47.16 -33.74
C GLY A 975 -7.57 47.23 -33.68
N THR A 976 -6.90 47.45 -34.82
CA THR A 976 -5.59 48.15 -34.81
C THR A 976 -5.76 49.63 -34.49
N PRO A 977 -4.78 50.25 -33.81
CA PRO A 977 -4.28 51.53 -34.30
C PRO A 977 -2.74 51.54 -34.45
N THR A 978 -2.25 52.26 -35.47
CA THR A 978 -0.82 52.37 -35.82
C THR A 978 -0.26 53.77 -35.59
N VAL A 979 0.67 53.92 -34.63
CA VAL A 979 1.73 54.96 -34.54
C VAL A 979 2.85 54.31 -33.68
N SER A 980 4.11 54.07 -34.05
CA SER A 980 5.14 54.72 -34.91
C SER A 980 6.19 55.51 -34.11
N LEU A 981 7.44 55.47 -34.60
CA LEU A 981 8.68 56.13 -34.11
C LEU A 981 9.38 55.54 -32.86
N GLY A 982 10.72 55.57 -32.88
CA GLY A 982 11.62 55.26 -31.75
C GLY A 982 12.81 54.35 -32.13
N THR A 983 14.00 54.91 -32.33
CA THR A 983 15.23 54.17 -32.71
C THR A 983 16.43 54.49 -31.79
N THR A 984 17.46 53.64 -31.90
CA THR A 984 18.91 53.83 -31.54
C THR A 984 19.47 53.39 -30.18
N THR A 985 20.62 52.70 -30.29
CA THR A 985 21.79 52.59 -29.37
C THR A 985 21.72 51.80 -28.04
N GLY A 986 22.80 51.04 -27.75
CA GLY A 986 23.05 50.24 -26.53
C GLY A 986 24.06 50.90 -25.57
N PRO A 987 25.04 50.20 -24.93
CA PRO A 987 25.74 49.00 -25.44
C PRO A 987 26.05 47.84 -24.45
N THR A 988 26.52 46.71 -25.02
CA THR A 988 27.39 45.61 -24.52
C THR A 988 27.72 45.41 -23.02
N PHE A 989 27.68 44.13 -22.59
CA PHE A 989 28.75 43.49 -21.77
C PHE A 989 28.95 42.00 -22.17
N VAL A 990 29.94 41.32 -21.58
CA VAL A 990 30.68 40.15 -22.15
C VAL A 990 30.47 38.84 -21.32
N PRO A 991 30.55 37.62 -21.92
CA PRO A 991 30.19 36.33 -21.29
C PRO A 991 31.35 35.67 -20.45
N PRO A 992 31.19 34.44 -19.86
CA PRO A 992 31.89 34.03 -18.63
C PRO A 992 33.28 33.36 -18.81
N PRO A 993 34.07 33.22 -17.72
CA PRO A 993 35.39 32.59 -17.73
C PRO A 993 35.38 31.05 -17.68
N THR A 994 36.46 30.43 -18.15
CA THR A 994 36.73 28.99 -18.13
C THR A 994 38.03 28.64 -17.39
N VAL A 995 38.05 27.47 -16.72
CA VAL A 995 39.22 26.86 -16.03
C VAL A 995 39.04 25.32 -16.14
N THR A 996 39.62 24.64 -17.13
CA THR A 996 40.92 23.92 -17.13
C THR A 996 41.11 22.87 -16.01
N GLY A 997 41.34 21.60 -16.39
CA GLY A 997 41.73 20.47 -15.49
C GLY A 997 43.26 20.38 -15.27
N PRO A 998 43.93 19.18 -15.21
CA PRO A 998 43.47 17.83 -15.60
C PRO A 998 43.90 16.65 -14.67
N ASN A 999 43.46 15.41 -15.01
CA ASN A 999 44.14 14.07 -14.95
C ASN A 999 43.05 12.97 -15.02
N THR A 1000 43.02 11.95 -15.89
CA THR A 1000 43.98 10.89 -16.30
C THR A 1000 44.29 9.89 -15.17
N VAL A 1001 44.34 8.56 -15.34
CA VAL A 1001 44.31 7.62 -16.50
C VAL A 1001 43.64 6.28 -16.03
N ALA A 1002 43.22 5.26 -16.82
CA ALA A 1002 43.23 4.92 -18.25
C ALA A 1002 42.03 3.98 -18.58
N ALA A 1003 42.00 3.30 -19.76
CA ALA A 1003 40.98 2.30 -20.14
C ALA A 1003 41.50 1.22 -21.12
N THR A 1004 40.84 0.04 -21.14
CA THR A 1004 41.03 -1.09 -22.09
C THR A 1004 39.71 -1.89 -22.18
N GLY A 1005 39.25 -2.45 -23.30
CA GLY A 1005 39.73 -2.44 -24.71
C GLY A 1005 39.15 -3.66 -25.48
N THR A 1006 38.91 -3.53 -26.80
CA THR A 1006 38.23 -4.52 -27.72
C THR A 1006 36.71 -4.70 -27.47
N ALA A 1007 35.77 -4.68 -28.44
CA ALA A 1007 35.62 -5.23 -29.82
C ALA A 1007 35.16 -6.72 -29.84
N SER A 1008 34.30 -7.22 -30.74
CA SER A 1008 33.79 -6.75 -32.05
C SER A 1008 32.45 -7.42 -32.47
N SER A 1009 31.76 -6.92 -33.51
CA SER A 1009 30.58 -7.56 -34.17
C SER A 1009 30.86 -8.06 -35.59
N PRO A 1010 30.07 -9.04 -36.09
CA PRO A 1010 29.46 -9.00 -37.44
C PRO A 1010 27.92 -9.08 -37.37
N SER A 1011 27.10 -8.39 -38.20
CA SER A 1011 26.87 -8.46 -39.67
C SER A 1011 25.92 -9.63 -40.10
N ALA A 1012 24.99 -9.52 -41.05
CA ALA A 1012 24.51 -8.39 -41.88
C ALA A 1012 23.19 -8.73 -42.64
N GLY A 1013 22.56 -7.71 -43.26
CA GLY A 1013 21.45 -7.82 -44.25
C GLY A 1013 20.21 -7.01 -43.88
N GLY A 1014 19.67 -6.06 -44.65
CA GLY A 1014 19.99 -5.56 -46.01
C GLY A 1014 18.89 -5.93 -47.02
N THR A 1015 17.97 -5.02 -47.39
CA THR A 1015 17.97 -4.17 -48.60
C THR A 1015 17.10 -2.90 -48.40
N THR A 1016 17.54 -1.66 -48.68
CA THR A 1016 17.47 -0.86 -49.96
C THR A 1016 16.07 -0.78 -50.61
N SER A 1017 15.53 0.36 -51.09
CA SER A 1017 16.04 1.75 -51.27
C SER A 1017 14.89 2.78 -51.40
N ALA A 1018 15.20 4.09 -51.46
CA ALA A 1018 14.24 5.20 -51.65
C ALA A 1018 14.20 5.76 -53.09
N VAL A 1019 13.26 6.68 -53.42
CA VAL A 1019 13.45 7.94 -54.24
C VAL A 1019 12.12 8.67 -54.62
N VAL A 1020 11.97 9.90 -54.11
CA VAL A 1020 11.51 11.19 -54.74
C VAL A 1020 10.29 11.28 -55.71
N VAL A 1021 9.20 11.94 -55.21
CA VAL A 1021 8.32 12.98 -55.82
C VAL A 1021 7.62 12.79 -57.20
N THR A 1022 6.27 12.86 -57.22
CA THR A 1022 5.46 13.81 -58.06
C THR A 1022 3.96 13.81 -57.71
N ALA A 1023 3.21 14.80 -58.19
CA ALA A 1023 1.74 14.97 -58.18
C ALA A 1023 1.31 15.54 -59.57
N PRO A 1024 0.01 15.63 -59.98
CA PRO A 1024 -1.25 15.52 -59.23
C PRO A 1024 -2.35 14.63 -59.91
N ALA A 1025 -3.62 14.82 -59.53
CA ALA A 1025 -4.86 14.22 -60.08
C ALA A 1025 -5.33 14.93 -61.41
N PRO A 1026 -6.51 14.66 -62.04
CA PRO A 1026 -7.63 13.73 -61.71
C PRO A 1026 -8.26 12.96 -62.92
N SER A 1027 -9.31 12.14 -62.69
CA SER A 1027 -10.54 11.95 -63.54
C SER A 1027 -11.40 10.74 -63.09
N THR A 1028 -12.59 10.52 -63.67
CA THR A 1028 -13.69 9.68 -63.10
C THR A 1028 -14.35 8.70 -64.13
N PRO A 1029 -15.25 7.77 -63.71
CA PRO A 1029 -15.67 6.57 -64.49
C PRO A 1029 -17.13 6.58 -65.02
N PRO A 1030 -17.50 5.55 -65.82
CA PRO A 1030 -18.89 5.11 -66.00
C PRO A 1030 -19.15 3.59 -65.74
N SER A 1031 -20.38 3.28 -65.30
CA SER A 1031 -21.21 2.07 -65.55
C SER A 1031 -20.76 0.67 -65.05
N SER A 1032 -21.66 -0.33 -64.87
CA SER A 1032 -23.10 -0.42 -65.22
C SER A 1032 -23.97 -1.17 -64.17
N ALA A 1033 -25.29 -0.90 -64.17
CA ALA A 1033 -26.33 -1.64 -63.42
C ALA A 1033 -27.11 -2.61 -64.38
N PRO A 1034 -28.43 -2.95 -64.34
CA PRO A 1034 -29.57 -2.36 -63.58
C PRO A 1034 -30.70 -3.32 -63.06
N GLY A 1035 -31.68 -2.71 -62.35
CA GLY A 1035 -33.11 -3.09 -62.36
C GLY A 1035 -33.75 -3.29 -60.98
N ALA A 1036 -34.90 -2.69 -60.62
CA ALA A 1036 -35.77 -1.65 -61.22
C ALA A 1036 -36.75 -1.13 -60.12
N GLY A 1037 -37.54 -0.05 -60.25
CA GLY A 1037 -37.69 0.97 -61.30
C GLY A 1037 -36.93 2.28 -60.98
N GLY A 1038 -37.52 3.48 -61.00
CA GLY A 1038 -38.94 3.88 -61.19
C GLY A 1038 -39.81 3.73 -59.94
N SER A 1039 -40.70 4.66 -59.56
CA SER A 1039 -41.16 5.94 -60.17
C SER A 1039 -41.72 6.87 -59.05
N ALA A 1040 -42.09 8.15 -59.22
CA ALA A 1040 -42.35 8.95 -60.42
C ALA A 1040 -41.75 10.39 -60.34
N ALA A 1041 -42.56 11.47 -60.49
CA ALA A 1041 -42.11 12.85 -60.77
C ALA A 1041 -43.18 13.90 -60.32
N PRO A 1042 -43.01 15.25 -60.49
CA PRO A 1042 -41.94 15.98 -61.19
C PRO A 1042 -41.47 17.36 -60.61
N GLN A 1043 -40.52 18.01 -61.32
CA GLN A 1043 -40.21 19.47 -61.38
C GLN A 1043 -39.69 20.18 -60.11
N SER A 1044 -39.01 21.34 -60.14
CA SER A 1044 -38.16 22.12 -61.08
C SER A 1044 -38.14 23.58 -60.56
N ALA A 1045 -37.02 24.32 -60.73
CA ALA A 1045 -36.80 25.73 -60.33
C ALA A 1045 -36.82 26.03 -58.80
N GLY A 1046 -36.13 27.07 -58.30
CA GLY A 1046 -35.13 27.96 -58.91
C GLY A 1046 -34.95 29.29 -58.14
N ILE A 1047 -33.78 29.95 -58.27
CA ILE A 1047 -33.44 31.32 -57.80
C ILE A 1047 -33.34 31.45 -56.24
N VAL A 1048 -32.31 31.96 -55.53
CA VAL A 1048 -31.14 32.87 -55.74
C VAL A 1048 -31.39 34.35 -55.34
N THR A 1049 -30.66 34.85 -54.32
CA THR A 1049 -30.43 36.30 -53.96
C THR A 1049 -31.67 37.08 -53.40
N VAL A 1050 -31.62 38.16 -52.58
CA VAL A 1050 -30.52 38.93 -51.91
C VAL A 1050 -31.03 39.93 -50.82
N GLN A 1051 -30.15 40.33 -49.88
CA GLN A 1051 -30.15 41.57 -49.02
C GLN A 1051 -31.29 41.88 -47.98
N VAL A 1052 -30.86 42.33 -46.79
CA VAL A 1052 -31.25 43.57 -46.02
C VAL A 1052 -32.77 43.84 -45.80
N THR A 1053 -33.29 44.07 -44.57
CA THR A 1053 -32.86 45.06 -43.55
C THR A 1053 -33.40 44.69 -42.14
N ALA A 1054 -32.85 45.31 -41.08
CA ALA A 1054 -33.56 45.57 -39.81
C ALA A 1054 -34.30 46.94 -39.90
N PRO A 1055 -35.13 47.38 -38.93
CA PRO A 1055 -35.58 46.75 -37.67
C PRO A 1055 -37.10 46.49 -37.70
N SER A 1056 -37.82 46.21 -36.60
CA SER A 1056 -38.34 47.23 -35.67
C SER A 1056 -39.12 46.57 -34.53
N ALA A 1057 -39.18 47.21 -33.35
CA ALA A 1057 -40.29 47.02 -32.42
C ALA A 1057 -41.54 47.79 -32.93
N PRO A 1058 -42.77 47.50 -32.47
CA PRO A 1058 -43.18 48.09 -31.19
C PRO A 1058 -44.08 47.19 -30.31
N SER A 1059 -44.43 47.78 -29.16
CA SER A 1059 -45.18 47.25 -28.03
C SER A 1059 -46.69 47.09 -28.21
N ALA A 1060 -47.23 46.06 -27.55
CA ALA A 1060 -48.39 46.07 -26.64
C ALA A 1060 -49.82 46.46 -27.12
N GLY A 1061 -50.80 45.79 -26.49
CA GLY A 1061 -52.22 46.17 -26.45
C GLY A 1061 -53.09 45.52 -27.54
N GLY A 1062 -54.12 44.73 -27.25
CA GLY A 1062 -54.57 44.12 -25.98
C GLY A 1062 -56.08 44.21 -25.75
N VAL A 1063 -56.52 43.68 -24.59
CA VAL A 1063 -57.84 43.90 -23.97
C VAL A 1063 -59.07 43.22 -24.61
N SER A 1064 -60.03 42.88 -23.74
CA SER A 1064 -61.45 42.57 -23.99
C SER A 1064 -61.85 41.16 -24.45
N ALA A 1065 -62.39 40.42 -23.48
CA ALA A 1065 -63.50 39.46 -23.63
C ALA A 1065 -64.83 40.24 -23.89
N PRO A 1066 -66.08 39.68 -23.79
CA PRO A 1066 -66.49 38.32 -23.41
C PRO A 1066 -67.63 37.73 -24.30
N VAL A 1067 -68.47 36.87 -23.70
CA VAL A 1067 -69.84 36.42 -24.11
C VAL A 1067 -69.98 34.98 -24.68
N SER A 1068 -70.69 34.17 -23.89
CA SER A 1068 -71.52 32.98 -24.21
C SER A 1068 -70.94 31.71 -24.87
N ALA A 1069 -71.12 30.58 -24.17
CA ALA A 1069 -71.26 29.23 -24.75
C ALA A 1069 -72.68 29.01 -25.32
N PRO A 1070 -72.97 27.88 -26.02
CA PRO A 1070 -73.56 26.74 -25.28
C PRO A 1070 -73.31 25.30 -25.84
N THR A 1071 -73.51 24.30 -24.97
CA THR A 1071 -74.06 22.93 -25.19
C THR A 1071 -73.68 22.04 -26.40
N GLY A 1072 -73.30 20.78 -26.15
CA GLY A 1072 -73.78 19.63 -26.97
C GLY A 1072 -72.93 18.34 -27.04
N GLN A 1073 -73.37 17.28 -26.34
CA GLN A 1073 -73.04 15.84 -26.56
C GLN A 1073 -71.57 15.36 -26.37
N LEU A 1074 -71.25 14.11 -25.99
CA LEU A 1074 -72.05 12.98 -25.47
C LEU A 1074 -71.24 12.19 -24.40
N GLU A 1075 -71.86 11.17 -23.79
CA GLU A 1075 -71.34 10.27 -22.75
C GLU A 1075 -70.30 9.26 -23.30
N THR A 1076 -69.48 8.54 -22.52
CA THR A 1076 -69.45 8.23 -21.07
C THR A 1076 -68.00 8.48 -20.51
N SER A 1077 -67.55 8.11 -19.29
CA SER A 1077 -68.11 7.26 -18.22
C SER A 1077 -67.80 7.75 -16.77
N VAL A 1078 -67.31 6.87 -15.89
CA VAL A 1078 -67.95 6.61 -14.58
C VAL A 1078 -66.97 5.98 -13.58
N SER A 1079 -67.06 6.14 -12.25
CA SER A 1079 -67.54 7.21 -11.35
C SER A 1079 -67.07 6.81 -9.92
N ALA A 1080 -67.12 7.57 -8.83
CA ALA A 1080 -67.48 8.95 -8.48
C ALA A 1080 -66.52 9.38 -7.31
N GLY A 1081 -66.22 10.64 -6.98
CA GLY A 1081 -67.11 11.68 -6.44
C GLY A 1081 -66.99 11.76 -4.90
N GLY A 1082 -66.90 12.92 -4.22
CA GLY A 1082 -66.70 14.30 -4.69
C GLY A 1082 -67.13 15.35 -3.63
N PHE A 1083 -66.65 16.61 -3.78
CA PHE A 1083 -67.20 17.86 -3.19
C PHE A 1083 -67.15 18.02 -1.63
N ASN A 1084 -67.05 19.21 -1.01
CA ASN A 1084 -66.49 20.52 -1.43
C ASN A 1084 -66.13 21.42 -0.21
N VAL A 1085 -65.02 22.16 -0.31
CA VAL A 1085 -64.84 23.64 -0.23
C VAL A 1085 -66.07 24.45 0.29
N VAL A 1086 -65.99 25.46 1.19
CA VAL A 1086 -65.40 26.83 1.02
C VAL A 1086 -65.04 27.55 2.36
N TYR A 1087 -64.03 28.42 2.27
CA TYR A 1087 -63.47 29.42 3.21
C TYR A 1087 -64.39 30.22 4.17
N SER A 1088 -63.83 30.58 5.34
CA SER A 1088 -63.61 31.99 5.74
C SER A 1088 -62.56 32.13 6.86
N GLN A 1089 -62.00 33.34 7.03
CA GLN A 1089 -61.07 33.81 8.10
C GLN A 1089 -61.71 35.07 8.76
N PRO A 1090 -61.19 35.68 9.86
CA PRO A 1090 -59.87 35.53 10.51
C PRO A 1090 -59.88 35.46 12.08
N ALA A 1091 -58.68 35.63 12.68
CA ALA A 1091 -58.42 36.10 14.06
C ALA A 1091 -58.78 35.17 15.25
N SER A 1092 -58.32 35.39 16.50
CA SER A 1092 -56.98 35.79 17.01
C SER A 1092 -56.89 35.60 18.54
N TYR A 1093 -55.67 35.60 19.11
CA TYR A 1093 -55.35 35.80 20.55
C TYR A 1093 -55.83 34.77 21.64
N ALA A 1094 -54.85 33.99 22.12
CA ALA A 1094 -54.43 33.86 23.53
C ALA A 1094 -55.22 33.03 24.59
N ALA A 1095 -54.49 32.78 25.70
CA ALA A 1095 -54.91 32.44 27.07
C ALA A 1095 -55.24 30.97 27.47
N SER A 1096 -54.22 30.29 28.03
CA SER A 1096 -54.19 29.59 29.33
C SER A 1096 -55.28 28.58 29.80
N SER A 1097 -54.77 27.39 30.18
CA SER A 1097 -55.06 26.60 31.40
C SER A 1097 -56.39 25.84 31.63
N ALA A 1098 -56.26 24.50 31.54
CA ALA A 1098 -56.53 23.49 32.59
C ALA A 1098 -57.94 22.88 32.83
N ALA A 1099 -57.97 21.53 32.71
CA ALA A 1099 -58.88 20.54 33.35
C ALA A 1099 -60.38 20.58 32.93
N THR A 1100 -61.21 19.52 33.04
CA THR A 1100 -61.23 18.35 33.96
C THR A 1100 -61.93 17.09 33.35
N GLY A 1101 -61.56 15.89 33.83
CA GLY A 1101 -62.42 14.68 33.83
C GLY A 1101 -62.59 13.92 32.50
N SER A 1102 -63.14 12.69 32.45
CA SER A 1102 -63.36 11.68 33.51
C SER A 1102 -63.93 10.39 32.89
N ASN A 1103 -63.48 9.19 33.33
CA ASN A 1103 -64.34 8.03 33.66
C ASN A 1103 -63.55 6.73 33.97
N ALA A 1104 -64.16 5.89 34.81
CA ALA A 1104 -63.82 4.48 35.12
C ALA A 1104 -65.00 3.59 34.60
N PRO A 1105 -65.23 2.28 34.96
CA PRO A 1105 -64.58 1.44 36.00
C PRO A 1105 -64.38 -0.08 35.67
N SER A 1106 -63.88 -0.84 36.67
CA SER A 1106 -64.06 -2.31 36.91
C SER A 1106 -63.36 -3.32 35.95
N THR A 1107 -62.94 -4.55 36.29
CA THR A 1107 -62.66 -5.35 37.54
C THR A 1107 -61.88 -6.63 37.13
N GLY A 1108 -61.24 -7.47 37.97
CA GLY A 1108 -60.98 -7.42 39.42
C GLY A 1108 -60.69 -8.83 40.05
N ASN A 1109 -59.94 -8.86 41.16
CA ASN A 1109 -59.71 -9.97 42.13
C ASN A 1109 -58.85 -11.22 41.76
N ALA A 1110 -58.35 -11.88 42.82
CA ALA A 1110 -57.46 -13.08 42.88
C ALA A 1110 -58.21 -14.27 43.57
N PRO A 1111 -57.66 -15.30 44.32
CA PRO A 1111 -56.30 -15.50 44.89
C PRO A 1111 -55.72 -16.97 45.05
N ILE A 1112 -54.47 -17.08 45.55
CA ILE A 1112 -53.90 -18.05 46.53
C ILE A 1112 -53.98 -19.60 46.33
N THR A 1113 -52.81 -20.29 46.28
CA THR A 1113 -52.35 -21.36 47.23
C THR A 1113 -50.95 -21.96 46.89
N THR A 1114 -50.24 -22.49 47.90
CA THR A 1114 -48.92 -23.19 47.84
C THR A 1114 -48.92 -24.43 48.75
N PRO A 1115 -48.03 -25.43 48.54
CA PRO A 1115 -46.67 -25.49 49.15
C PRO A 1115 -45.51 -25.10 48.20
N GLY A 1116 -44.20 -25.14 48.51
CA GLY A 1116 -43.45 -25.70 49.67
C GLY A 1116 -42.96 -27.15 49.43
N ALA A 1117 -41.89 -27.70 50.02
CA ALA A 1117 -40.69 -27.24 50.78
C ALA A 1117 -39.71 -28.48 50.80
N SER A 1118 -38.56 -28.64 51.48
CA SER A 1118 -37.61 -27.94 52.38
C SER A 1118 -36.37 -28.88 52.58
N PRO A 1119 -35.34 -28.66 53.44
CA PRO A 1119 -34.81 -27.43 54.06
C PRO A 1119 -33.25 -27.30 54.02
N THR A 1120 -32.72 -26.08 54.25
CA THR A 1120 -31.57 -25.65 55.11
C THR A 1120 -31.00 -24.30 54.62
N ALA A 1121 -30.14 -23.62 55.39
CA ALA A 1121 -30.11 -22.15 55.43
C ALA A 1121 -28.72 -21.45 55.62
N ALA A 1122 -28.72 -20.14 55.34
CA ALA A 1122 -27.74 -19.09 55.72
C ALA A 1122 -26.41 -19.05 54.92
N ASN A 1123 -25.76 -17.89 54.67
CA ASN A 1123 -26.10 -16.48 54.98
C ASN A 1123 -25.34 -15.49 54.06
N ARG A 1124 -26.00 -14.38 53.66
CA ARG A 1124 -25.53 -12.99 53.31
C ARG A 1124 -24.17 -12.72 52.60
N GLY A 1125 -24.07 -11.68 51.75
CA GLY A 1125 -25.09 -10.74 51.28
C GLY A 1125 -24.53 -9.43 50.67
N ASP A 1126 -25.38 -8.76 49.87
CA ASP A 1126 -25.59 -7.31 49.64
C ASP A 1126 -24.40 -6.34 49.37
N GLY A 1127 -24.54 -5.26 48.57
CA GLY A 1127 -25.66 -4.87 47.69
C GLY A 1127 -25.80 -3.36 47.41
N ALA A 1128 -26.15 -3.03 46.16
CA ALA A 1128 -26.84 -1.82 45.67
C ALA A 1128 -26.14 -0.43 45.54
N ASN A 1129 -26.24 0.10 44.31
CA ASN A 1129 -26.15 1.51 43.89
C ASN A 1129 -27.09 2.48 44.65
N SER A 1130 -26.77 3.79 44.61
CA SER A 1130 -27.71 4.84 44.14
C SER A 1130 -27.00 6.20 43.95
N ALA A 1131 -27.64 7.16 43.29
CA ALA A 1131 -27.12 8.52 43.07
C ALA A 1131 -28.25 9.54 42.86
N GLN A 1132 -28.09 10.78 43.35
CA GLN A 1132 -28.50 12.01 42.64
C GLN A 1132 -28.04 13.32 43.34
N SER A 1133 -28.30 14.46 42.69
CA SER A 1133 -27.82 15.82 42.99
C SER A 1133 -28.80 16.65 43.84
N SER A 1134 -28.33 17.65 44.61
CA SER A 1134 -28.71 19.09 44.47
C SER A 1134 -28.42 20.00 45.69
N THR A 1135 -27.94 21.23 45.39
CA THR A 1135 -28.13 22.53 46.12
C THR A 1135 -27.66 22.78 47.58
N ARG A 1136 -26.52 23.51 47.68
CA ARG A 1136 -26.36 24.92 48.20
C ARG A 1136 -26.57 25.25 49.70
N GLY A 1137 -25.53 25.79 50.39
CA GLY A 1137 -25.74 26.55 51.65
C GLY A 1137 -24.55 26.85 52.60
N GLU A 1138 -23.47 27.53 52.16
CA GLU A 1138 -22.45 28.27 52.98
C GLU A 1138 -21.64 27.51 54.07
N GLY A 1139 -20.41 27.97 54.43
CA GLY A 1139 -19.68 27.30 55.54
C GLY A 1139 -18.16 27.52 55.82
N ASN A 1140 -17.40 28.25 55.01
CA ASN A 1140 -16.01 28.72 55.30
C ASN A 1140 -14.84 27.68 55.43
N GLY A 1141 -13.73 27.93 54.70
CA GLY A 1141 -12.36 27.55 55.12
C GLY A 1141 -11.68 26.32 54.47
N GLY A 1142 -10.40 26.47 54.10
CA GLY A 1142 -9.45 25.34 53.95
C GLY A 1142 -9.08 24.88 52.53
N THR A 1143 -8.14 25.58 51.88
CA THR A 1143 -7.12 25.06 50.93
C THR A 1143 -7.31 23.66 50.28
N PRO A 1144 -7.65 23.58 48.97
CA PRO A 1144 -7.49 22.36 48.18
C PRO A 1144 -6.03 22.14 47.74
N LEU A 1145 -5.57 20.88 47.79
CA LEU A 1145 -4.30 20.46 47.19
C LEU A 1145 -4.41 20.43 45.66
N ALA A 1146 -3.59 21.22 44.96
CA ALA A 1146 -3.46 21.14 43.51
C ALA A 1146 -2.40 20.09 43.10
N SER A 1147 -2.70 19.28 42.09
CA SER A 1147 -1.79 18.26 41.56
C SER A 1147 -0.61 18.88 40.80
N ALA A 1148 0.59 18.79 41.35
CA ALA A 1148 1.82 19.28 40.73
C ALA A 1148 2.60 18.15 40.04
N SER A 1149 2.32 17.89 38.76
CA SER A 1149 3.17 17.05 37.91
C SER A 1149 4.38 17.85 37.40
N SER A 1150 5.47 17.88 38.16
CA SER A 1150 6.70 18.61 37.78
C SER A 1150 7.93 17.71 37.79
N PHE A 1151 8.56 17.56 36.62
CA PHE A 1151 9.96 17.13 36.52
C PHE A 1151 10.88 18.12 37.25
N THR A 1152 11.86 17.59 37.99
CA THR A 1152 13.08 18.31 38.36
C THR A 1152 14.27 17.36 38.28
N THR A 1153 15.40 17.87 37.80
CA THR A 1153 16.64 17.11 37.59
C THR A 1153 17.77 17.71 38.44
N PHE A 1154 18.78 16.89 38.74
CA PHE A 1154 20.06 17.22 39.40
C PHE A 1154 20.01 17.56 40.90
N LYS A 1155 20.72 16.73 41.67
CA LYS A 1155 22.09 17.07 42.09
C LYS A 1155 22.94 15.79 42.20
N ALA A 1156 24.26 15.97 42.22
CA ALA A 1156 25.22 14.94 42.59
C ALA A 1156 26.04 15.45 43.78
N GLU A 1157 26.46 14.55 44.66
CA GLU A 1157 27.74 14.59 45.38
C GLU A 1157 27.91 13.33 46.27
N ASP A 1158 29.17 12.91 46.40
CA ASP A 1158 29.83 12.07 47.41
C ASP A 1158 29.56 10.56 47.65
N ASN A 1159 30.72 9.93 47.88
CA ASN A 1159 31.09 8.53 48.20
C ASN A 1159 30.81 8.16 49.68
N PRO A 1160 31.10 6.92 50.19
CA PRO A 1160 31.92 5.84 49.62
C PRO A 1160 31.34 4.40 49.68
N SER A 1161 32.10 3.46 49.11
CA SER A 1161 31.88 2.01 49.07
C SER A 1161 32.08 1.27 50.41
N VAL A 1162 31.38 0.14 50.58
CA VAL A 1162 31.86 -1.04 51.33
C VAL A 1162 31.55 -2.29 50.50
N ALA A 1163 32.44 -3.29 50.52
CA ALA A 1163 32.36 -4.53 49.72
C ALA A 1163 32.28 -5.79 50.62
N ILE A 1164 32.49 -6.99 50.03
CA ILE A 1164 32.52 -8.37 50.58
C ILE A 1164 31.30 -9.20 50.12
N VAL A 1165 31.44 -10.37 49.47
CA VAL A 1165 32.63 -11.05 48.91
C VAL A 1165 32.22 -11.88 47.68
N ASN A 1166 33.18 -12.18 46.80
CA ASN A 1166 33.02 -13.05 45.63
C ASN A 1166 34.12 -14.14 45.64
N PRO A 1167 33.82 -15.40 45.28
CA PRO A 1167 34.79 -16.34 44.75
C PRO A 1167 34.39 -16.80 43.33
N ASN A 1168 35.02 -16.25 42.29
CA ASN A 1168 36.16 -16.86 41.55
C ASN A 1168 35.72 -17.92 40.51
N GLY A 1169 36.08 -17.85 39.22
CA GLY A 1169 36.91 -16.90 38.45
C GLY A 1169 36.39 -16.72 37.01
N GLN A 1170 36.68 -15.65 36.27
CA GLN A 1170 37.99 -15.24 35.69
C GLN A 1170 38.47 -16.18 34.56
N SER A 1171 38.90 -15.70 33.37
CA SER A 1171 39.28 -14.32 32.98
C SER A 1171 39.01 -13.93 31.52
N SER A 1172 38.89 -12.61 31.30
CA SER A 1172 39.09 -11.79 30.08
C SER A 1172 40.02 -12.35 28.97
N THR A 1173 39.84 -12.00 27.68
CA THR A 1173 40.37 -10.77 27.02
C THR A 1173 39.86 -10.66 25.55
N ASP A 1174 39.85 -9.54 24.80
CA ASP A 1174 40.21 -8.11 25.03
C ASP A 1174 39.53 -7.14 24.00
N GLN A 1175 39.59 -5.81 24.23
CA GLN A 1175 39.59 -4.68 23.25
C GLN A 1175 38.40 -4.42 22.27
N ARG A 1176 37.76 -3.22 22.27
CA ARG A 1176 38.04 -1.91 21.57
C ARG A 1176 37.69 -1.89 20.05
N HIS A 1177 37.09 -0.85 19.44
CA HIS A 1177 36.45 0.43 19.87
C HIS A 1177 35.68 1.08 18.67
N GLN A 1178 34.94 2.19 18.90
CA GLN A 1178 34.29 3.10 17.90
C GLN A 1178 33.04 2.54 17.12
N GLU A 1179 31.92 3.28 16.96
CA GLU A 1179 31.62 4.48 16.12
C GLU A 1179 31.53 4.11 14.61
N THR A 1180 30.52 4.48 13.80
CA THR A 1180 29.51 5.58 13.86
C THR A 1180 28.16 5.15 13.20
N ALA A 1181 27.13 5.99 13.30
CA ALA A 1181 25.74 5.75 12.88
C ALA A 1181 25.49 5.51 11.37
N GLN A 1182 24.40 4.77 11.09
CA GLN A 1182 23.28 5.23 10.26
C GLN A 1182 21.95 4.78 10.87
#